data_AF-A0A364LKR1-F1
#
_entry.id   AF-A0A364LKR1-F1
#
_cell.length_a   1.000
_cell.length_b   1.000
_cell.length_c   1.000
_cell.angle_alpha   90.00
_cell.angle_beta   90.00
_cell.angle_gamma   90.00
#
_symmetry.space_group_name_H-M   'P 1'
#
loop_
_entity.id
_entity.type
_entity.pdbx_description
1 polymer ?
#
loop_
_entity_poly.entity_id
_entity_poly.type
_entity_poly.pdbx_seq_one_letter_code
_entity_poly.pdbx_strand_id
1 'polypeptide(L)'
;MPKKKAAAGAPWKRVIIQRSVLAGYSKGPKPVKKLASALLNQQTQSAGYEKLKDRDGLASGRLDGADRALLVEFEVNGEKSLVIAEIAENHEYKKSTLFSDKAGVEKYRQKYGPSIIRQIEELMAEEALEAARPAAGPLPKKPLVTLDYYNQHVIRLSSQQAEVLKVTPPVVIRGAPGSGKSCVAVSRILDLIASLPPGSEGKILYVTQSPELVKAMQAIWDSLSLPDTLKNRVEFKAYETVAREQRAAEFEGKTLASESDFEQWLKGYVAKCRDRLKPAAAAAGKKGKGKKKKAEVPDEASAQLERFLKEGHELYQEFRLLSGYLPEGYLGLGAQNSLYAHPDDRRWILAAYENYLNYLKDNRLVALDFLTFAQRDKYDLVLGDEAQDLSGLELENLLLLAKEGQLCLCMDTHQSLFDELSKGPLIEKMMQRYGLPLTSVELPQSYRCPENVVHFANEVIKVKNQVVGGRADKQELSEIKMSPEQAKTPGIVHWLKQTPEELKALRDMAKQSNFVIITLPEYKKEAQEKYPGAVLVFTAEEIKGLEYENVILYRMLDNDLCREASREWTDGKVPTNLVKRGCGNSRFGPPLNKFFTSSTRATKRLFIDQGDDYPLAPLCNAFKKGIKTPETAFLSDPNLEQTEEERLTQWEEEICRLYQNGKKDIARNAFEHCLKEHRSYTDYDDFLLSKGLIKKEEPPVEKKEVVEEQKRPEILPAVAKAAESSQKSDVLQKEKAVPRAANKTPAASSQPKQEEKGKQAAAPKAKPKETTASLSRKPVSFASTNKKSNSTLPFGPLVRSPAFFNPSPNSRVTGIMDARGILQGTSSTVPAGVTETDPVYQRMKGFLDNVFGKSADTALDRYFSCKDESCFLIMMNKDDAKWKAFRRYLEEHESSLSQWFSLQKLFEIAPDGTRSRFETMARNPVGLQLLELIFSLVPIDRDVRSIFTTMCQVFFTDLKGLNWSEVTAENHFLMHLAGSADGISLFQTIVDSSFFPGMKLQDKSGNTFLHWAIENNREDLASIIISSRHAALPGGDRIIPGANPKVIFRVTNELNQTPLDLAKGKDAKNLIPLLEAREKRILEAEQRKASRWSPYPNLQLQPVSRVLFPGDDLDQVLRELENKGP
;
A
#
# COMPACT_ATOMS: atom_id res chain seq x y z
N MET A 1 -72.64 -2.33 -10.24
CA MET A 1 -71.22 -2.05 -9.96
C MET A 1 -70.99 -2.01 -8.45
N PRO A 2 -70.32 -2.99 -7.84
CA PRO A 2 -69.91 -2.85 -6.45
C PRO A 2 -68.62 -2.04 -6.38
N LYS A 3 -68.66 -0.98 -5.56
CA LYS A 3 -67.50 -0.17 -5.17
C LYS A 3 -66.42 -1.12 -4.62
N LYS A 4 -65.26 -1.20 -5.30
CA LYS A 4 -64.04 -1.79 -4.74
C LYS A 4 -63.76 -1.06 -3.42
N LYS A 5 -63.84 -1.80 -2.31
CA LYS A 5 -63.32 -1.38 -1.01
C LYS A 5 -61.90 -0.85 -1.21
N ALA A 6 -61.68 0.42 -0.89
CA ALA A 6 -60.33 0.94 -0.69
C ALA A 6 -59.70 0.10 0.42
N ALA A 7 -58.65 -0.66 0.10
CA ALA A 7 -57.85 -1.33 1.11
C ALA A 7 -57.27 -0.24 2.01
N ALA A 8 -57.59 -0.25 3.31
CA ALA A 8 -56.94 0.56 4.31
C ALA A 8 -55.44 0.23 4.26
N GLY A 9 -54.65 1.12 3.65
CA GLY A 9 -53.23 0.90 3.42
C GLY A 9 -52.49 0.89 4.75
N ALA A 10 -51.66 -0.12 4.99
CA ALA A 10 -50.74 -0.09 6.12
C ALA A 10 -49.81 1.13 5.95
N PRO A 11 -49.80 2.11 6.89
CA PRO A 11 -49.03 3.33 6.74
C PRO A 11 -47.67 3.14 7.41
N TRP A 12 -46.68 2.60 6.67
CA TRP A 12 -45.34 2.45 7.23
C TRP A 12 -44.76 3.82 7.56
N LYS A 13 -44.29 4.00 8.79
CA LYS A 13 -43.63 5.25 9.25
C LYS A 13 -42.20 5.36 8.72
N ARG A 14 -41.58 4.22 8.44
CA ARG A 14 -40.18 4.10 7.98
C ARG A 14 -40.07 3.06 6.88
N VAL A 15 -39.22 3.35 5.90
CA VAL A 15 -38.78 2.40 4.88
C VAL A 15 -37.27 2.33 4.93
N ILE A 16 -36.75 1.13 5.11
CA ILE A 16 -35.36 0.83 5.42
C ILE A 16 -34.81 -0.06 4.31
N ILE A 17 -33.59 0.24 3.86
CA ILE A 17 -32.92 -0.52 2.80
C ILE A 17 -31.71 -1.24 3.39
N GLN A 18 -31.57 -2.55 3.18
CA GLN A 18 -30.29 -3.21 3.46
C GLN A 18 -29.24 -2.83 2.39
N ARG A 19 -28.02 -2.48 2.79
CA ARG A 19 -26.99 -2.03 1.82
C ARG A 19 -26.62 -3.10 0.80
N SER A 20 -26.60 -4.37 1.20
CA SER A 20 -26.37 -5.50 0.31
C SER A 20 -27.34 -5.52 -0.87
N VAL A 21 -28.60 -5.08 -0.69
CA VAL A 21 -29.60 -4.95 -1.75
C VAL A 21 -29.18 -3.91 -2.81
N LEU A 22 -28.55 -2.82 -2.38
CA LEU A 22 -28.07 -1.78 -3.29
C LEU A 22 -26.91 -2.26 -4.16
N ALA A 23 -26.01 -3.06 -3.59
CA ALA A 23 -24.85 -3.62 -4.27
C ALA A 23 -25.21 -4.86 -5.12
N GLY A 24 -26.14 -5.69 -4.63
CA GLY A 24 -26.51 -6.96 -5.24
C GLY A 24 -27.44 -6.86 -6.43
N TYR A 25 -28.05 -5.68 -6.67
CA TYR A 25 -28.96 -5.50 -7.80
C TYR A 25 -28.20 -5.25 -9.10
N SER A 26 -28.43 -6.08 -10.12
CA SER A 26 -27.74 -5.96 -11.42
C SER A 26 -27.99 -4.62 -12.13
N LYS A 27 -29.13 -3.97 -11.90
CA LYS A 27 -29.50 -2.67 -12.53
C LYS A 27 -29.12 -1.44 -11.68
N GLY A 28 -28.33 -1.64 -10.63
CA GLY A 28 -27.78 -0.59 -9.77
C GLY A 28 -28.77 0.01 -8.77
N PRO A 29 -28.34 0.95 -7.91
CA PRO A 29 -29.08 1.34 -6.70
C PRO A 29 -30.27 2.28 -6.93
N LYS A 30 -30.35 2.93 -8.10
CA LYS A 30 -31.35 3.98 -8.39
C LYS A 30 -32.79 3.48 -8.30
N PRO A 31 -33.18 2.33 -8.91
CA PRO A 31 -34.55 1.84 -8.85
C PRO A 31 -34.97 1.43 -7.42
N VAL A 32 -34.05 0.86 -6.65
CA VAL A 32 -34.30 0.49 -5.24
C VAL A 32 -34.59 1.72 -4.39
N LYS A 33 -33.76 2.77 -4.52
CA LYS A 33 -33.99 4.05 -3.83
C LYS A 33 -35.30 4.71 -4.25
N LYS A 34 -35.65 4.66 -5.54
CA LYS A 34 -36.93 5.16 -6.07
C LYS A 34 -38.12 4.42 -5.48
N LEU A 35 -38.07 3.09 -5.43
CA LEU A 35 -39.09 2.25 -4.80
C LEU A 35 -39.24 2.59 -3.31
N ALA A 36 -38.12 2.67 -2.59
CA ALA A 36 -38.12 3.01 -1.16
C ALA A 36 -38.76 4.38 -0.90
N SER A 37 -38.44 5.39 -1.71
CA SER A 37 -39.08 6.71 -1.64
C SER A 37 -40.58 6.66 -1.96
N ALA A 38 -41.00 5.88 -2.96
CA ALA A 38 -42.42 5.73 -3.28
C ALA A 38 -43.19 5.06 -2.14
N LEU A 39 -42.63 4.01 -1.53
CA LEU A 39 -43.23 3.33 -0.37
C LEU A 39 -43.29 4.25 0.86
N LEU A 40 -42.24 5.04 1.13
CA LEU A 40 -42.20 6.00 2.23
C LEU A 40 -43.25 7.11 2.06
N ASN A 41 -43.47 7.55 0.82
CA ASN A 41 -44.51 8.52 0.46
C ASN A 41 -45.90 7.88 0.27
N GLN A 42 -46.09 6.63 0.67
CA GLN A 42 -47.36 5.89 0.61
C GLN A 42 -47.93 5.70 -0.81
N GLN A 43 -47.09 5.78 -1.84
CA GLN A 43 -47.48 5.62 -3.24
C GLN A 43 -47.51 4.13 -3.66
N THR A 44 -48.24 3.31 -2.90
CA THR A 44 -48.24 1.82 -2.99
C THR A 44 -48.65 1.27 -4.35
N GLN A 45 -49.60 1.91 -5.04
CA GLN A 45 -50.02 1.51 -6.38
C GLN A 45 -48.90 1.70 -7.41
N SER A 46 -48.21 2.86 -7.37
CA SER A 46 -47.09 3.14 -8.26
C SER A 46 -45.88 2.25 -7.97
N ALA A 47 -45.69 1.90 -6.70
CA ALA A 47 -44.67 0.98 -6.21
C ALA A 47 -45.02 -0.49 -6.50
N GLY A 48 -46.21 -0.80 -7.04
CA GLY A 48 -46.67 -2.18 -7.27
C GLY A 48 -46.57 -3.06 -6.02
N TYR A 49 -46.90 -2.49 -4.85
CA TYR A 49 -46.82 -3.20 -3.57
C TYR A 49 -47.90 -4.28 -3.47
N GLU A 50 -47.49 -5.50 -3.13
CA GLU A 50 -48.39 -6.65 -2.93
C GLU A 50 -47.89 -7.55 -1.79
N LYS A 51 -48.79 -7.94 -0.88
CA LYS A 51 -48.50 -9.00 0.11
C LYS A 51 -48.58 -10.37 -0.55
N LEU A 52 -47.55 -11.19 -0.39
CA LEU A 52 -47.49 -12.50 -1.03
C LEU A 52 -48.34 -13.49 -0.22
N LYS A 53 -49.49 -13.89 -0.76
CA LYS A 53 -50.48 -14.72 -0.06
C LYS A 53 -49.94 -16.07 0.42
N ASP A 54 -48.94 -16.61 -0.27
CA ASP A 54 -48.36 -17.92 0.02
C ASP A 54 -47.26 -17.88 1.10
N ARG A 55 -46.92 -16.68 1.59
CA ARG A 55 -45.84 -16.45 2.56
C ARG A 55 -46.22 -15.37 3.57
N ASP A 56 -46.47 -15.79 4.80
CA ASP A 56 -46.81 -14.88 5.88
C ASP A 56 -45.64 -13.92 6.20
N GLY A 57 -45.96 -12.65 6.46
CA GLY A 57 -44.98 -11.61 6.74
C GLY A 57 -44.12 -11.13 5.56
N LEU A 58 -44.30 -11.67 4.34
CA LEU A 58 -43.54 -11.28 3.15
C LEU A 58 -44.39 -10.46 2.17
N ALA A 59 -43.82 -9.38 1.65
CA ALA A 59 -44.42 -8.58 0.58
C ALA A 59 -43.42 -8.37 -0.57
N SER A 60 -43.93 -7.90 -1.71
CA SER A 60 -43.12 -7.52 -2.86
C SER A 60 -43.43 -6.11 -3.33
N GLY A 61 -42.42 -5.44 -3.90
CA GLY A 61 -42.55 -4.13 -4.55
C GLY A 61 -41.90 -4.15 -5.93
N ARG A 62 -42.43 -3.34 -6.86
CA ARG A 62 -42.00 -3.28 -8.24
C ARG A 62 -40.76 -2.39 -8.41
N LEU A 63 -39.66 -2.98 -8.89
CA LEU A 63 -38.48 -2.23 -9.31
C LEU A 63 -38.61 -1.81 -10.77
N ASP A 64 -39.03 -2.73 -11.65
CA ASP A 64 -39.35 -2.47 -13.05
C ASP A 64 -40.43 -3.43 -13.62
N GLY A 65 -40.47 -3.62 -14.95
CA GLY A 65 -41.38 -4.56 -15.60
C GLY A 65 -41.34 -5.97 -14.98
N ALA A 66 -40.14 -6.49 -14.73
CA ALA A 66 -39.85 -7.88 -14.36
C ALA A 66 -39.27 -8.04 -12.93
N ASP A 67 -38.52 -7.07 -12.43
CA ASP A 67 -37.79 -7.22 -11.16
C ASP A 67 -38.64 -6.80 -9.97
N ARG A 68 -38.48 -7.52 -8.85
CA ARG A 68 -39.25 -7.32 -7.63
C ARG A 68 -38.33 -7.24 -6.42
N ALA A 69 -38.57 -6.27 -5.55
CA ALA A 69 -37.94 -6.22 -4.24
C ALA A 69 -38.78 -7.01 -3.24
N LEU A 70 -38.14 -7.79 -2.38
CA LEU A 70 -38.76 -8.52 -1.27
C LEU A 70 -38.70 -7.70 0.02
N LEU A 71 -39.84 -7.61 0.68
CA LEU A 71 -40.11 -6.65 1.75
C LEU A 71 -40.57 -7.41 3.00
N VAL A 72 -39.91 -7.17 4.14
CA VAL A 72 -40.28 -7.74 5.44
C VAL A 72 -40.81 -6.63 6.36
N GLU A 73 -41.98 -6.83 6.93
CA GLU A 73 -42.61 -5.88 7.86
C GLU A 73 -42.15 -6.16 9.30
N PHE A 74 -41.80 -5.09 10.01
CA PHE A 74 -41.49 -5.07 11.45
C PHE A 74 -42.43 -4.10 12.16
N GLU A 75 -42.92 -4.50 13.33
CA GLU A 75 -43.78 -3.68 14.19
C GLU A 75 -43.08 -3.48 15.53
N VAL A 76 -42.85 -2.22 15.91
CA VAL A 76 -42.12 -1.82 17.12
C VAL A 76 -42.90 -0.69 17.78
N ASN A 77 -43.28 -0.88 19.05
CA ASN A 77 -44.05 0.11 19.83
C ASN A 77 -45.31 0.64 19.10
N GLY A 78 -46.01 -0.24 18.37
CA GLY A 78 -47.22 0.09 17.60
C GLY A 78 -46.97 0.81 16.27
N GLU A 79 -45.72 1.08 15.90
CA GLU A 79 -45.35 1.65 14.60
C GLU A 79 -44.82 0.59 13.63
N LYS A 80 -45.28 0.64 12.38
CA LYS A 80 -44.84 -0.28 11.32
C LYS A 80 -43.70 0.30 10.51
N SER A 81 -42.67 -0.52 10.32
CA SER A 81 -41.51 -0.24 9.48
C SER A 81 -41.35 -1.32 8.41
N LEU A 82 -40.94 -0.94 7.21
CA LEU A 82 -40.74 -1.86 6.10
C LEU A 82 -39.27 -1.97 5.74
N VAL A 83 -38.74 -3.19 5.70
CA VAL A 83 -37.34 -3.47 5.33
C VAL A 83 -37.29 -4.09 3.94
N ILE A 84 -36.55 -3.46 3.03
CA ILE A 84 -36.17 -4.06 1.75
C ILE A 84 -35.00 -5.01 2.01
N ALA A 85 -35.27 -6.31 2.00
CA ALA A 85 -34.34 -7.35 2.44
C ALA A 85 -33.61 -8.02 1.26
N GLU A 86 -34.30 -8.29 0.16
CA GLU A 86 -33.72 -8.99 -1.01
C GLU A 86 -34.35 -8.51 -2.33
N ILE A 87 -33.77 -8.95 -3.45
CA ILE A 87 -34.31 -8.72 -4.80
C ILE A 87 -34.51 -10.05 -5.49
N ALA A 88 -35.69 -10.21 -6.08
CA ALA A 88 -36.02 -11.26 -7.04
C ALA A 88 -35.98 -10.67 -8.45
N GLU A 89 -34.86 -10.87 -9.14
CA GLU A 89 -34.73 -10.52 -10.56
C GLU A 89 -35.59 -11.46 -11.42
N ASN A 90 -36.17 -10.94 -12.50
CA ASN A 90 -37.02 -11.68 -13.44
C ASN A 90 -38.18 -12.45 -12.77
N HIS A 91 -38.75 -11.91 -11.69
CA HIS A 91 -39.79 -12.57 -10.88
C HIS A 91 -39.40 -13.93 -10.29
N GLU A 92 -38.10 -14.25 -10.20
CA GLU A 92 -37.63 -15.56 -9.74
C GLU A 92 -37.62 -15.69 -8.21
N TYR A 93 -38.79 -15.53 -7.59
CA TYR A 93 -38.96 -15.62 -6.13
C TYR A 93 -38.38 -16.90 -5.52
N LYS A 94 -38.41 -18.01 -6.27
CA LYS A 94 -37.90 -19.32 -5.81
C LYS A 94 -36.39 -19.33 -5.51
N LYS A 95 -35.62 -18.37 -6.02
CA LYS A 95 -34.19 -18.25 -5.71
C LYS A 95 -33.93 -17.61 -4.34
N SER A 96 -34.88 -16.83 -3.83
CA SER A 96 -34.78 -16.21 -2.51
C SER A 96 -35.15 -17.21 -1.42
N THR A 97 -34.36 -17.29 -0.35
CA THR A 97 -34.70 -18.12 0.82
C THR A 97 -35.89 -17.57 1.59
N LEU A 98 -36.13 -16.25 1.56
CA LEU A 98 -37.31 -15.61 2.15
C LEU A 98 -38.62 -16.15 1.56
N PHE A 99 -38.61 -16.54 0.29
CA PHE A 99 -39.78 -17.08 -0.39
C PHE A 99 -39.73 -18.60 -0.56
N SER A 100 -38.60 -19.21 -0.87
CA SER A 100 -38.53 -20.66 -1.11
C SER A 100 -38.76 -21.47 0.17
N ASP A 101 -38.21 -21.02 1.30
CA ASP A 101 -38.41 -21.62 2.61
C ASP A 101 -39.70 -21.10 3.27
N LYS A 102 -40.57 -22.02 3.74
CA LYS A 102 -41.77 -21.65 4.50
C LYS A 102 -41.44 -20.91 5.80
N ALA A 103 -40.31 -21.23 6.42
CA ALA A 103 -39.80 -20.55 7.60
C ALA A 103 -38.81 -19.42 7.25
N GLY A 104 -38.67 -19.03 5.98
CA GLY A 104 -37.65 -18.07 5.53
C GLY A 104 -37.74 -16.71 6.23
N VAL A 105 -38.95 -16.13 6.30
CA VAL A 105 -39.20 -14.87 7.01
C VAL A 105 -38.94 -15.00 8.52
N GLU A 106 -39.35 -16.11 9.11
CA GLU A 106 -39.13 -16.37 10.54
C GLU A 106 -37.64 -16.51 10.86
N LYS A 107 -36.90 -17.28 10.07
CA LYS A 107 -35.43 -17.39 10.17
C LYS A 107 -34.73 -16.05 9.97
N TYR A 108 -35.21 -15.24 9.03
CA TYR A 108 -34.69 -13.89 8.82
C TYR A 108 -34.95 -13.00 10.04
N ARG A 109 -36.14 -13.06 10.65
CA ARG A 109 -36.48 -12.33 11.88
C ARG A 109 -35.68 -12.84 13.07
N GLN A 110 -35.46 -14.14 13.21
CA GLN A 110 -34.62 -14.70 14.27
C GLN A 110 -33.16 -14.24 14.11
N LYS A 111 -32.63 -14.25 12.89
CA LYS A 111 -31.25 -13.87 12.61
C LYS A 111 -31.00 -12.36 12.72
N TYR A 112 -31.84 -11.53 12.09
CA TYR A 112 -31.59 -10.10 11.95
C TYR A 112 -32.53 -9.22 12.80
N GLY A 113 -33.68 -9.76 13.20
CA GLY A 113 -34.76 -9.01 13.85
C GLY A 113 -34.35 -8.26 15.11
N PRO A 114 -33.65 -8.88 16.08
CA PRO A 114 -33.22 -8.17 17.29
C PRO A 114 -32.41 -6.91 16.97
N SER A 115 -31.46 -7.00 16.04
CA SER A 115 -30.65 -5.85 15.62
C SER A 115 -31.44 -4.82 14.81
N ILE A 116 -32.33 -5.24 13.91
CA ILE A 116 -33.20 -4.33 13.15
C ILE A 116 -34.17 -3.58 14.07
N ILE A 117 -34.77 -4.27 15.04
CA ILE A 117 -35.68 -3.68 16.02
C ILE A 117 -34.97 -2.61 16.82
N ARG A 118 -33.77 -2.90 17.35
CA ARG A 118 -32.94 -1.91 18.04
C ARG A 118 -32.68 -0.66 17.18
N GLN A 119 -32.32 -0.85 15.90
CA GLN A 119 -32.10 0.27 14.98
C GLN A 119 -33.39 1.07 14.72
N ILE A 120 -34.56 0.43 14.71
CA ILE A 120 -35.85 1.11 14.62
C ILE A 120 -36.13 1.91 15.89
N GLU A 121 -35.87 1.36 17.08
CA GLU A 121 -36.05 2.05 18.36
C GLU A 121 -35.15 3.29 18.48
N GLU A 122 -33.90 3.19 18.03
CA GLU A 122 -32.97 4.32 17.95
C GLU A 122 -33.50 5.42 17.02
N LEU A 123 -34.03 5.06 15.85
CA LEU A 123 -34.66 6.02 14.94
C LEU A 123 -35.92 6.64 15.56
N MET A 124 -36.72 5.88 16.30
CA MET A 124 -37.89 6.40 17.03
C MET A 124 -37.47 7.44 18.07
N ALA A 125 -36.40 7.17 18.82
CA ALA A 125 -35.87 8.10 19.81
C ALA A 125 -35.30 9.38 19.18
N GLU A 126 -34.58 9.27 18.06
CA GLU A 126 -34.08 10.42 17.30
C GLU A 126 -35.22 11.29 16.77
N GLU A 127 -36.25 10.67 16.19
CA GLU A 127 -37.43 11.39 15.68
C GLU A 127 -38.22 12.08 16.80
N ALA A 128 -38.35 11.44 17.97
CA ALA A 128 -38.99 12.04 19.14
C ALA A 128 -38.20 13.24 19.67
N LEU A 129 -36.87 13.15 19.71
CA LEU A 129 -35.99 14.24 20.13
C LEU A 129 -36.05 15.42 19.16
N GLU A 130 -36.07 15.15 17.84
CA GLU A 130 -36.20 16.17 16.82
C GLU A 130 -37.58 16.84 16.87
N ALA A 131 -38.66 16.08 17.09
CA ALA A 131 -40.00 16.62 17.27
C ALA A 131 -40.15 17.50 18.52
N ALA A 132 -39.32 17.28 19.54
CA ALA A 132 -39.28 18.09 20.75
C ALA A 132 -38.47 19.40 20.60
N ARG A 133 -37.70 19.57 19.51
CA ARG A 133 -36.94 20.81 19.25
C ARG A 133 -37.88 21.93 18.78
N PRO A 134 -37.67 23.19 19.22
CA PRO A 134 -38.45 24.33 18.72
C PRO A 134 -38.28 24.47 17.20
N ALA A 135 -39.39 24.65 16.48
CA ALA A 135 -39.41 24.67 15.01
C ALA A 135 -38.59 25.84 14.45
N ALA A 136 -37.35 25.56 14.02
CA ALA A 136 -36.49 26.49 13.31
C ALA A 136 -36.43 26.12 11.82
N GLY A 137 -37.45 26.51 11.06
CA GLY A 137 -37.45 26.42 9.59
C GLY A 137 -38.16 25.21 8.98
N PRO A 138 -38.05 25.03 7.65
CA PRO A 138 -38.73 23.95 6.93
C PRO A 138 -38.32 22.58 7.46
N LEU A 139 -39.30 21.70 7.71
CA LEU A 139 -39.05 20.31 8.11
C LEU A 139 -38.11 19.65 7.09
N PRO A 140 -36.94 19.15 7.51
CA PRO A 140 -36.04 18.45 6.60
C PRO A 140 -36.76 17.22 6.01
N LYS A 141 -36.58 16.98 4.70
CA LYS A 141 -37.09 15.75 4.07
C LYS A 141 -36.49 14.55 4.81
N LYS A 142 -37.33 13.65 5.33
CA LYS A 142 -36.87 12.42 5.99
C LYS A 142 -35.94 11.65 5.05
N PRO A 143 -34.65 11.48 5.38
CA PRO A 143 -33.72 10.75 4.53
C PRO A 143 -34.10 9.26 4.50
N LEU A 144 -33.79 8.60 3.38
CA LEU A 144 -33.88 7.15 3.32
C LEU A 144 -32.85 6.53 4.28
N VAL A 145 -33.30 5.56 5.07
CA VAL A 145 -32.43 4.84 6.01
C VAL A 145 -31.83 3.65 5.30
N THR A 146 -30.51 3.52 5.39
CA THR A 146 -29.78 2.33 4.94
C THR A 146 -29.19 1.63 6.15
N LEU A 147 -29.36 0.32 6.21
CA LEU A 147 -28.74 -0.52 7.22
C LEU A 147 -27.63 -1.36 6.60
N ASP A 148 -26.54 -1.45 7.33
CA ASP A 148 -25.35 -2.23 7.04
C ASP A 148 -25.39 -3.53 7.83
N TYR A 149 -24.62 -4.52 7.38
CA TYR A 149 -24.47 -5.77 8.11
C TYR A 149 -23.01 -5.97 8.46
N TYR A 150 -22.75 -6.23 9.74
CA TYR A 150 -21.41 -6.49 10.24
C TYR A 150 -21.47 -7.43 11.42
N ASN A 151 -20.66 -8.49 11.38
CA ASN A 151 -20.53 -9.47 12.46
C ASN A 151 -21.88 -9.98 13.01
N GLN A 152 -22.75 -10.49 12.12
CA GLN A 152 -24.09 -11.01 12.46
C GLN A 152 -25.11 -9.98 12.96
N HIS A 153 -24.74 -8.71 13.05
CA HIS A 153 -25.64 -7.65 13.44
C HIS A 153 -25.96 -6.71 12.28
N VAL A 154 -27.20 -6.25 12.24
CA VAL A 154 -27.60 -5.13 11.39
C VAL A 154 -27.33 -3.84 12.15
N ILE A 155 -26.58 -2.94 11.52
CA ILE A 155 -26.11 -1.68 12.11
C ILE A 155 -26.44 -0.51 11.20
N ARG A 156 -26.51 0.69 11.77
CA ARG A 156 -26.58 1.94 11.01
C ARG A 156 -25.28 2.70 11.18
N LEU A 157 -24.71 3.12 10.06
CA LEU A 157 -23.54 4.00 10.10
C LEU A 157 -23.93 5.36 10.67
N SER A 158 -23.10 5.92 11.54
CA SER A 158 -23.25 7.32 11.96
C SER A 158 -23.03 8.29 10.81
N SER A 159 -23.40 9.55 11.00
CA SER A 159 -23.16 10.60 10.02
C SER A 159 -21.69 10.68 9.58
N GLN A 160 -20.75 10.59 10.54
CA GLN A 160 -19.30 10.61 10.29
C GLN A 160 -18.83 9.36 9.53
N GLN A 161 -19.30 8.17 9.91
CA GLN A 161 -18.98 6.93 9.17
C GLN A 161 -19.55 6.96 7.75
N ALA A 162 -20.75 7.50 7.57
CA ALA A 162 -21.41 7.63 6.27
C ALA A 162 -20.74 8.67 5.36
N GLU A 163 -19.99 9.65 5.90
CA GLU A 163 -19.19 10.59 5.11
C GLU A 163 -18.06 9.88 4.36
N VAL A 164 -17.46 8.84 4.95
CA VAL A 164 -16.40 8.04 4.30
C VAL A 164 -16.86 7.47 2.97
N LEU A 165 -18.12 7.06 2.87
CA LEU A 165 -18.70 6.51 1.64
C LEU A 165 -18.83 7.56 0.52
N LYS A 166 -18.83 8.85 0.85
CA LYS A 166 -18.98 9.95 -0.12
C LYS A 166 -17.63 10.46 -0.64
N VAL A 167 -16.52 10.10 0.01
CA VAL A 167 -15.19 10.62 -0.30
C VAL A 167 -14.53 9.83 -1.42
N THR A 168 -14.05 10.52 -2.45
CA THR A 168 -13.27 9.89 -3.54
C THR A 168 -11.86 9.52 -3.05
N PRO A 169 -11.39 8.29 -3.30
CA PRO A 169 -9.99 7.90 -3.05
C PRO A 169 -8.99 8.74 -3.89
N PRO A 170 -7.70 8.86 -3.46
CA PRO A 170 -7.13 8.27 -2.25
C PRO A 170 -7.64 8.88 -0.94
N VAL A 171 -7.93 8.03 0.04
CA VAL A 171 -8.44 8.44 1.35
C VAL A 171 -7.77 7.70 2.50
N VAL A 172 -7.44 8.43 3.56
CA VAL A 172 -7.02 7.86 4.85
C VAL A 172 -8.16 8.04 5.85
N ILE A 173 -8.61 6.94 6.44
CA ILE A 173 -9.63 6.90 7.48
C ILE A 173 -8.92 6.71 8.82
N ARG A 174 -8.94 7.74 9.65
CA ARG A 174 -8.29 7.75 10.97
C ARG A 174 -9.35 7.56 12.05
N GLY A 175 -9.37 6.40 12.68
CA GLY A 175 -10.44 6.05 13.61
C GLY A 175 -9.93 5.55 14.93
N ALA A 176 -10.57 6.01 16.02
CA ALA A 176 -10.29 5.55 17.38
C ALA A 176 -10.53 4.03 17.52
N PRO A 177 -10.05 3.41 18.61
CA PRO A 177 -10.37 2.01 18.92
C PRO A 177 -11.89 1.82 19.04
N GLY A 178 -12.44 0.83 18.33
CA GLY A 178 -13.89 0.57 18.32
C GLY A 178 -14.73 1.59 17.52
N SER A 179 -14.12 2.41 16.67
CA SER A 179 -14.84 3.38 15.82
C SER A 179 -15.54 2.78 14.59
N GLY A 180 -15.41 1.47 14.37
CA GLY A 180 -16.04 0.77 13.25
C GLY A 180 -15.28 0.87 11.92
N LYS A 181 -13.96 1.11 11.94
CA LYS A 181 -13.12 1.18 10.71
C LYS A 181 -13.33 0.00 9.76
N SER A 182 -13.23 -1.24 10.25
CA SER A 182 -13.40 -2.45 9.44
C SER A 182 -14.84 -2.62 8.94
N CYS A 183 -15.85 -2.20 9.71
CA CYS A 183 -17.23 -2.11 9.24
C CYS A 183 -17.37 -1.12 8.07
N VAL A 184 -16.82 0.08 8.22
CA VAL A 184 -16.82 1.12 7.18
C VAL A 184 -16.10 0.63 5.92
N ALA A 185 -15.03 -0.16 6.06
CA ALA A 185 -14.35 -0.78 4.94
C ALA A 185 -15.29 -1.70 4.13
N VAL A 186 -16.04 -2.60 4.80
CA VAL A 186 -17.05 -3.46 4.13
C VAL A 186 -18.13 -2.62 3.45
N SER A 187 -18.67 -1.63 4.16
CA SER A 187 -19.68 -0.72 3.60
C SER A 187 -19.16 0.05 2.39
N ARG A 188 -17.87 0.42 2.38
CA ARG A 188 -17.21 1.10 1.27
C ARG A 188 -17.08 0.20 0.04
N ILE A 189 -16.72 -1.07 0.23
CA ILE A 189 -16.68 -2.06 -0.84
C ILE A 189 -18.08 -2.23 -1.46
N LEU A 190 -19.12 -2.37 -0.63
CA LEU A 190 -20.51 -2.48 -1.11
C LEU A 190 -20.95 -1.24 -1.87
N ASP A 191 -20.63 -0.04 -1.36
CA ASP A 191 -20.98 1.22 -2.02
C ASP A 191 -20.26 1.40 -3.36
N LEU A 192 -18.98 1.00 -3.44
CA LEU A 192 -18.25 0.97 -4.70
C LEU A 192 -18.90 0.01 -5.69
N ILE A 193 -19.15 -1.25 -5.29
CA ILE A 193 -19.81 -2.25 -6.16
C ILE A 193 -21.14 -1.71 -6.68
N ALA A 194 -21.95 -1.09 -5.82
CA ALA A 194 -23.22 -0.49 -6.20
C ALA A 194 -23.06 0.69 -7.19
N SER A 195 -21.92 1.37 -7.20
CA SER A 195 -21.65 2.51 -8.08
C SER A 195 -21.08 2.12 -9.44
N LEU A 196 -20.51 0.91 -9.57
CA LEU A 196 -19.90 0.45 -10.80
C LEU A 196 -20.96 0.08 -11.87
N PRO A 197 -20.63 0.21 -13.16
CA PRO A 197 -21.52 -0.23 -14.22
C PRO A 197 -21.88 -1.73 -14.10
N PRO A 198 -23.13 -2.12 -14.44
CA PRO A 198 -23.53 -3.52 -14.51
C PRO A 198 -22.56 -4.32 -15.40
N GLY A 199 -22.14 -5.50 -14.93
CA GLY A 199 -21.20 -6.37 -15.65
C GLY A 199 -19.72 -5.99 -15.56
N SER A 200 -19.35 -5.00 -14.72
CA SER A 200 -17.95 -4.71 -14.42
C SER A 200 -17.27 -5.93 -13.76
N GLU A 201 -16.13 -6.37 -14.30
CA GLU A 201 -15.37 -7.54 -13.80
C GLU A 201 -14.16 -7.17 -12.92
N GLY A 202 -13.90 -5.89 -12.71
CA GLY A 202 -12.68 -5.48 -12.03
C GLY A 202 -12.67 -5.88 -10.55
N LYS A 203 -11.48 -6.11 -10.02
CA LYS A 203 -11.27 -6.73 -8.70
C LYS A 203 -11.07 -5.68 -7.62
N ILE A 204 -11.43 -6.02 -6.39
CA ILE A 204 -11.22 -5.19 -5.21
C ILE A 204 -10.33 -5.98 -4.25
N LEU A 205 -9.28 -5.34 -3.74
CA LEU A 205 -8.38 -5.95 -2.75
C LEU A 205 -8.66 -5.37 -1.38
N TYR A 206 -8.98 -6.22 -0.41
CA TYR A 206 -8.89 -5.93 1.01
C TYR A 206 -7.61 -6.56 1.56
N VAL A 207 -6.74 -5.76 2.16
CA VAL A 207 -5.44 -6.22 2.66
C VAL A 207 -5.20 -5.75 4.09
N THR A 208 -4.61 -6.63 4.89
CA THR A 208 -4.17 -6.34 6.26
C THR A 208 -2.95 -7.19 6.59
N GLN A 209 -2.18 -6.84 7.61
CA GLN A 209 -1.06 -7.66 8.09
C GLN A 209 -1.52 -8.94 8.81
N SER A 210 -2.73 -8.97 9.38
CA SER A 210 -3.21 -10.12 10.16
C SER A 210 -3.96 -11.15 9.30
N PRO A 211 -3.42 -12.37 9.13
CA PRO A 211 -4.14 -13.47 8.46
C PRO A 211 -5.46 -13.85 9.17
N GLU A 212 -5.54 -13.56 10.46
CA GLU A 212 -6.71 -13.81 11.31
C GLU A 212 -7.85 -12.87 10.93
N LEU A 213 -7.54 -11.57 10.84
CA LEU A 213 -8.51 -10.55 10.43
C LEU A 213 -9.01 -10.81 9.00
N VAL A 214 -8.15 -11.30 8.10
CA VAL A 214 -8.56 -11.72 6.74
C VAL A 214 -9.67 -12.76 6.80
N LYS A 215 -9.51 -13.81 7.61
CA LYS A 215 -10.53 -14.87 7.76
C LYS A 215 -11.82 -14.34 8.35
N ALA A 216 -11.73 -13.51 9.39
CA ALA A 216 -12.90 -12.90 10.03
C ALA A 216 -13.68 -12.02 9.03
N MET A 217 -12.98 -11.18 8.27
CA MET A 217 -13.59 -10.30 7.28
C MET A 217 -14.18 -11.06 6.09
N GLN A 218 -13.51 -12.13 5.64
CA GLN A 218 -14.03 -13.04 4.62
C GLN A 218 -15.32 -13.73 5.11
N ALA A 219 -15.36 -14.23 6.35
CA ALA A 219 -16.55 -14.88 6.91
C ALA A 219 -17.74 -13.90 7.01
N ILE A 220 -17.48 -12.64 7.40
CA ILE A 220 -18.50 -11.58 7.40
C ILE A 220 -19.01 -11.37 5.97
N TRP A 221 -18.09 -11.22 5.00
CA TRP A 221 -18.41 -11.02 3.59
C TRP A 221 -19.23 -12.17 2.99
N ASP A 222 -18.83 -13.41 3.25
CA ASP A 222 -19.51 -14.62 2.75
C ASP A 222 -20.92 -14.76 3.31
N SER A 223 -21.15 -14.27 4.53
CA SER A 223 -22.47 -14.28 5.18
C SER A 223 -23.45 -13.23 4.64
N LEU A 224 -22.99 -12.28 3.81
CA LEU A 224 -23.84 -11.33 3.11
C LEU A 224 -24.67 -12.02 2.01
N SER A 225 -25.93 -11.63 1.89
CA SER A 225 -26.80 -12.04 0.77
C SER A 225 -26.42 -11.27 -0.50
N LEU A 226 -25.37 -11.71 -1.19
CA LEU A 226 -24.88 -11.18 -2.47
C LEU A 226 -24.71 -12.30 -3.49
N PRO A 227 -24.90 -12.03 -4.79
CA PRO A 227 -24.54 -12.96 -5.87
C PRO A 227 -23.07 -13.38 -5.81
N ASP A 228 -22.77 -14.65 -6.10
CA ASP A 228 -21.39 -15.19 -6.06
C ASP A 228 -20.45 -14.45 -7.01
N THR A 229 -20.97 -14.00 -8.17
CA THR A 229 -20.21 -13.19 -9.12
C THR A 229 -19.67 -11.90 -8.49
N LEU A 230 -20.43 -11.26 -7.60
CA LEU A 230 -19.99 -10.07 -6.87
C LEU A 230 -19.08 -10.42 -5.69
N LYS A 231 -19.39 -11.52 -4.97
CA LYS A 231 -18.53 -11.98 -3.88
C LYS A 231 -17.11 -12.28 -4.36
N ASN A 232 -16.99 -12.93 -5.51
CA ASN A 232 -15.72 -13.31 -6.14
C ASN A 232 -14.89 -12.13 -6.67
N ARG A 233 -15.45 -10.91 -6.72
CA ARG A 233 -14.69 -9.71 -7.10
C ARG A 233 -13.81 -9.19 -5.96
N VAL A 234 -14.11 -9.57 -4.72
CA VAL A 234 -13.41 -9.06 -3.54
C VAL A 234 -12.45 -10.12 -3.03
N GLU A 235 -11.19 -9.76 -2.97
CA GLU A 235 -10.12 -10.61 -2.48
C GLU A 235 -9.68 -10.12 -1.11
N PHE A 236 -9.90 -10.92 -0.06
CA PHE A 236 -9.40 -10.65 1.28
C PHE A 236 -8.07 -11.38 1.46
N LYS A 237 -6.97 -10.65 1.66
CA LYS A 237 -5.62 -11.22 1.68
C LYS A 237 -4.76 -10.64 2.79
N ALA A 238 -3.91 -11.49 3.36
CA ALA A 238 -2.81 -10.99 4.18
C ALA A 238 -1.79 -10.34 3.25
N TYR A 239 -1.06 -9.32 3.73
CA TYR A 239 -0.04 -8.67 2.90
C TYR A 239 1.00 -9.66 2.37
N GLU A 240 1.41 -10.64 3.19
CA GLU A 240 2.29 -11.73 2.75
C GLU A 240 1.74 -12.51 1.55
N THR A 241 0.44 -12.82 1.55
CA THR A 241 -0.21 -13.52 0.42
C THR A 241 -0.13 -12.68 -0.84
N VAL A 242 -0.41 -11.38 -0.75
CA VAL A 242 -0.28 -10.46 -1.88
C VAL A 242 1.17 -10.42 -2.37
N ALA A 243 2.14 -10.33 -1.46
CA ALA A 243 3.56 -10.34 -1.78
C ALA A 243 4.00 -11.61 -2.52
N ARG A 244 3.56 -12.78 -2.06
CA ARG A 244 3.84 -14.08 -2.70
C ARG A 244 3.27 -14.17 -4.11
N GLU A 245 2.05 -13.68 -4.32
CA GLU A 245 1.46 -13.64 -5.67
C GLU A 245 2.20 -12.66 -6.60
N GLN A 246 2.65 -11.53 -6.07
CA GLN A 246 3.34 -10.49 -6.85
C GLN A 246 4.79 -10.85 -7.17
N ARG A 247 5.41 -11.73 -6.37
CA ARG A 247 6.83 -12.07 -6.45
C ARG A 247 7.09 -13.57 -6.23
N ALA A 248 6.27 -14.46 -6.80
CA ALA A 248 6.32 -15.91 -6.53
C ALA A 248 7.73 -16.49 -6.65
N ALA A 249 8.45 -16.16 -7.72
CA ALA A 249 9.82 -16.61 -7.97
C ALA A 249 10.83 -16.14 -6.90
N GLU A 250 10.56 -15.06 -6.17
CA GLU A 250 11.46 -14.62 -5.10
C GLU A 250 11.32 -15.40 -3.80
N PHE A 251 10.21 -16.11 -3.61
CA PHE A 251 10.00 -16.96 -2.44
C PHE A 251 10.49 -18.40 -2.66
N GLU A 252 10.75 -18.82 -3.90
CA GLU A 252 11.26 -20.15 -4.20
C GLU A 252 12.62 -20.39 -3.56
N GLY A 253 12.69 -21.38 -2.66
CA GLY A 253 13.93 -21.74 -1.95
C GLY A 253 14.43 -20.67 -0.97
N LYS A 254 13.61 -19.68 -0.61
CA LYS A 254 13.93 -18.61 0.35
C LYS A 254 13.00 -18.65 1.56
N THR A 255 13.50 -18.21 2.70
CA THR A 255 12.71 -18.08 3.95
C THR A 255 12.44 -16.62 4.28
N LEU A 256 11.39 -16.37 5.08
CA LEU A 256 11.13 -15.03 5.59
C LEU A 256 12.23 -14.62 6.59
N ALA A 257 12.70 -13.39 6.49
CA ALA A 257 13.66 -12.82 7.42
C ALA A 257 13.00 -12.56 8.78
N SER A 258 13.72 -12.89 9.84
CA SER A 258 13.36 -12.62 11.24
C SER A 258 14.14 -11.44 11.81
N GLU A 259 13.73 -10.95 12.98
CA GLU A 259 14.47 -9.94 13.74
C GLU A 259 15.90 -10.41 14.08
N SER A 260 16.07 -11.71 14.36
CA SER A 260 17.38 -12.31 14.63
C SER A 260 18.32 -12.25 13.42
N ASP A 261 17.78 -12.43 12.20
CA ASP A 261 18.57 -12.31 10.97
C ASP A 261 19.10 -10.89 10.77
N PHE A 262 18.27 -9.89 11.07
CA PHE A 262 18.67 -8.49 11.02
C PHE A 262 19.76 -8.17 12.07
N GLU A 263 19.58 -8.60 13.32
CA GLU A 263 20.59 -8.40 14.36
C GLU A 263 21.93 -9.04 14.02
N GLN A 264 21.90 -10.27 13.48
CA GLN A 264 23.10 -10.99 13.08
C GLN A 264 23.82 -10.26 11.96
N TRP A 265 23.07 -9.79 10.95
CA TRP A 265 23.63 -8.96 9.88
C TRP A 265 24.23 -7.68 10.44
N LEU A 266 23.52 -6.96 11.30
CA LEU A 266 23.95 -5.68 11.84
C LEU A 266 25.27 -5.81 12.61
N LYS A 267 25.37 -6.82 13.49
CA LYS A 267 26.61 -7.17 14.21
C LYS A 267 27.78 -7.39 13.25
N GLY A 268 27.55 -8.17 12.18
CA GLY A 268 28.57 -8.43 11.16
C GLY A 268 28.94 -7.21 10.32
N TYR A 269 27.96 -6.39 9.93
CA TYR A 269 28.16 -5.19 9.13
C TYR A 269 28.97 -4.14 9.91
N VAL A 270 28.60 -3.89 11.17
CA VAL A 270 29.32 -2.95 12.04
C VAL A 270 30.76 -3.41 12.30
N ALA A 271 31.00 -4.70 12.50
CA ALA A 271 32.36 -5.24 12.63
C ALA A 271 33.22 -4.98 11.37
N LYS A 272 32.65 -5.19 10.17
CA LYS A 272 33.33 -4.89 8.89
C LYS A 272 33.61 -3.39 8.74
N CYS A 273 32.67 -2.53 9.13
CA CYS A 273 32.86 -1.08 9.16
C CYS A 273 34.02 -0.69 10.09
N ARG A 274 34.10 -1.29 11.29
CA ARG A 274 35.21 -1.08 12.23
C ARG A 274 36.55 -1.51 11.62
N ASP A 275 36.59 -2.64 10.92
CA ASP A 275 37.80 -3.11 10.26
C ASP A 275 38.28 -2.18 9.13
N ARG A 276 37.36 -1.60 8.36
CA ARG A 276 37.68 -0.62 7.30
C ARG A 276 38.24 0.71 7.84
N LEU A 277 37.96 1.05 9.11
CA LEU A 277 38.49 2.25 9.75
C LEU A 277 39.93 2.08 10.28
N LYS A 278 40.40 0.83 10.51
CA LYS A 278 41.75 0.55 11.05
C LYS A 278 42.91 1.03 10.15
N PRO A 279 42.90 0.86 8.81
CA PRO A 279 43.98 1.32 7.93
C PRO A 279 44.10 2.84 7.84
N ALA A 280 42.98 3.57 7.86
CA ALA A 280 42.95 5.03 7.85
C ALA A 280 43.53 5.63 9.15
N ALA A 281 43.22 5.02 10.30
CA ALA A 281 43.83 5.37 11.59
C ALA A 281 45.35 5.08 11.62
N ALA A 282 45.79 3.98 11.01
CA ALA A 282 47.21 3.64 10.90
C ALA A 282 48.01 4.58 9.97
N ALA A 283 47.37 5.15 8.95
CA ALA A 283 47.96 6.15 8.07
C ALA A 283 48.06 7.53 8.73
N ALA A 284 47.05 7.94 9.52
CA ALA A 284 47.05 9.20 10.28
C ALA A 284 48.09 9.21 11.43
N GLY A 285 48.39 8.04 12.01
CA GLY A 285 49.39 7.88 13.09
C GLY A 285 50.86 7.95 12.67
N LYS A 286 51.19 8.14 11.39
CA LYS A 286 52.58 8.28 10.89
C LYS A 286 52.97 9.74 10.65
N LYS A 287 53.13 10.53 11.72
CA LYS A 287 53.97 11.74 11.69
C LYS A 287 54.79 11.84 12.99
N GLY A 288 56.07 11.46 12.91
CA GLY A 288 57.06 11.69 13.96
C GLY A 288 57.85 10.44 14.38
N LYS A 289 59.17 10.49 14.27
CA LYS A 289 60.09 9.49 14.86
C LYS A 289 60.01 9.56 16.38
N GLY A 290 59.19 8.73 17.00
CA GLY A 290 59.16 8.56 18.46
C GLY A 290 57.91 7.82 18.93
N LYS A 291 58.08 6.55 19.33
CA LYS A 291 57.07 5.60 19.88
C LYS A 291 55.83 5.33 19.00
N LYS A 292 55.70 4.07 18.54
CA LYS A 292 54.47 3.51 17.97
C LYS A 292 53.32 3.64 18.99
N LYS A 293 52.49 4.69 18.90
CA LYS A 293 51.14 4.64 19.47
C LYS A 293 50.33 3.64 18.65
N LYS A 294 49.62 2.73 19.32
CA LYS A 294 48.61 1.88 18.67
C LYS A 294 47.65 2.81 17.93
N ALA A 295 47.40 2.54 16.65
CA ALA A 295 46.42 3.28 15.87
C ALA A 295 45.02 2.94 16.41
N GLU A 296 44.46 3.82 17.22
CA GLU A 296 43.08 3.73 17.69
C GLU A 296 42.16 4.42 16.66
N VAL A 297 41.02 3.78 16.37
CA VAL A 297 39.95 4.35 15.54
C VAL A 297 39.49 5.66 16.20
N PRO A 298 39.16 6.73 15.46
CA PRO A 298 38.63 7.95 16.08
C PRO A 298 37.47 7.61 17.02
N ASP A 299 37.56 8.03 18.29
CA ASP A 299 36.63 7.64 19.36
C ASP A 299 35.16 7.89 18.98
N GLU A 300 34.89 8.99 18.26
CA GLU A 300 33.55 9.37 17.80
C GLU A 300 32.95 8.39 16.76
N ALA A 301 33.74 7.93 15.79
CA ALA A 301 33.27 6.99 14.77
C ALA A 301 33.03 5.59 15.35
N SER A 302 33.86 5.18 16.32
CA SER A 302 33.64 3.93 17.06
C SER A 302 32.39 4.05 17.93
N ALA A 303 32.20 5.17 18.64
CA ALA A 303 31.02 5.42 19.46
C ALA A 303 29.72 5.44 18.64
N GLN A 304 29.73 6.03 17.43
CA GLN A 304 28.58 6.04 16.52
C GLN A 304 28.18 4.61 16.11
N LEU A 305 29.17 3.76 15.80
CA LEU A 305 28.92 2.35 15.43
C LEU A 305 28.38 1.52 16.60
N GLU A 306 28.91 1.71 17.81
CA GLU A 306 28.36 1.07 19.03
C GLU A 306 26.93 1.55 19.31
N ARG A 307 26.64 2.84 19.06
CA ARG A 307 25.28 3.38 19.20
C ARG A 307 24.31 2.65 18.27
N PHE A 308 24.62 2.50 16.99
CA PHE A 308 23.74 1.76 16.06
C PHE A 308 23.55 0.29 16.43
N LEU A 309 24.54 -0.38 17.03
CA LEU A 309 24.37 -1.75 17.54
C LEU A 309 23.39 -1.81 18.71
N LYS A 310 23.44 -0.81 19.59
CA LYS A 310 22.52 -0.72 20.74
C LYS A 310 21.10 -0.35 20.29
N GLU A 311 20.97 0.50 19.28
CA GLU A 311 19.72 0.99 18.69
C GLU A 311 19.25 0.14 17.51
N GLY A 312 19.47 -1.18 17.55
CA GLY A 312 19.16 -2.06 16.42
C GLY A 312 17.68 -2.04 16.04
N HIS A 313 16.79 -1.96 17.03
CA HIS A 313 15.34 -1.91 16.82
C HIS A 313 14.91 -0.60 16.13
N GLU A 314 15.41 0.55 16.60
CA GLU A 314 15.19 1.87 16.01
C GLU A 314 15.77 1.95 14.60
N LEU A 315 16.94 1.34 14.37
CA LEU A 315 17.55 1.26 13.05
C LEU A 315 16.68 0.47 12.06
N TYR A 316 16.06 -0.63 12.50
CA TYR A 316 15.14 -1.39 11.67
C TYR A 316 13.89 -0.57 11.33
N GLN A 317 13.30 0.13 12.31
CA GLN A 317 12.19 1.06 12.06
C GLN A 317 12.57 2.14 11.03
N GLU A 318 13.77 2.70 11.15
CA GLU A 318 14.26 3.70 10.19
C GLU A 318 14.43 3.08 8.79
N PHE A 319 14.84 1.82 8.66
CA PHE A 319 14.85 1.10 7.38
C PHE A 319 13.43 0.96 6.81
N ARG A 320 12.44 0.60 7.64
CA ARG A 320 11.02 0.51 7.24
C ARG A 320 10.45 1.86 6.79
N LEU A 321 10.92 2.96 7.38
CA LEU A 321 10.57 4.32 6.94
C LEU A 321 11.26 4.67 5.62
N LEU A 322 12.58 4.48 5.56
CA LEU A 322 13.45 4.73 4.41
C LEU A 322 12.95 4.01 3.17
N SER A 323 12.42 2.79 3.29
CA SER A 323 11.92 2.00 2.16
C SER A 323 10.81 2.68 1.36
N GLY A 324 10.05 3.61 1.95
CA GLY A 324 9.04 4.42 1.26
C GLY A 324 9.58 5.71 0.62
N TYR A 325 10.88 5.97 0.73
CA TYR A 325 11.54 7.17 0.20
C TYR A 325 12.53 6.84 -0.91
N LEU A 326 12.71 7.82 -1.78
CA LEU A 326 13.92 7.91 -2.57
C LEU A 326 15.13 8.26 -1.72
N PRO A 327 16.35 7.85 -2.11
CA PRO A 327 17.58 8.25 -1.44
C PRO A 327 17.66 9.76 -1.19
N GLU A 328 17.40 10.59 -2.20
CA GLU A 328 17.47 12.05 -2.08
C GLU A 328 16.37 12.60 -1.16
N GLY A 329 15.16 12.02 -1.26
CA GLY A 329 14.02 12.37 -0.41
C GLY A 329 14.25 12.03 1.06
N TYR A 330 14.90 10.90 1.33
CA TYR A 330 15.27 10.43 2.65
C TYR A 330 16.39 11.30 3.27
N LEU A 331 17.45 11.54 2.50
CA LEU A 331 18.57 12.38 2.95
C LEU A 331 18.12 13.82 3.24
N GLY A 332 17.09 14.30 2.52
CA GLY A 332 16.46 15.60 2.73
C GLY A 332 15.45 15.67 3.88
N LEU A 333 15.23 14.60 4.66
CA LEU A 333 14.27 14.62 5.76
C LEU A 333 14.69 15.60 6.87
N GLY A 334 13.69 16.25 7.49
CA GLY A 334 13.92 17.02 8.72
C GLY A 334 13.94 16.10 9.94
N ALA A 335 14.47 16.60 11.06
CA ALA A 335 14.53 15.87 12.34
C ALA A 335 13.16 15.46 12.94
N GLN A 336 12.04 15.86 12.34
CA GLN A 336 10.69 15.44 12.75
C GLN A 336 10.15 14.24 11.97
N ASN A 337 10.82 13.83 10.89
CA ASN A 337 10.36 12.77 10.00
C ASN A 337 11.40 11.65 9.84
N SER A 338 12.33 11.53 10.79
CA SER A 338 13.38 10.50 10.84
C SER A 338 13.80 10.37 12.29
N LEU A 339 14.10 9.15 12.74
CA LEU A 339 14.63 8.88 14.09
C LEU A 339 16.04 9.45 14.25
N TYR A 340 16.75 9.65 13.14
CA TYR A 340 18.13 10.12 13.11
C TYR A 340 18.21 11.54 12.56
N ALA A 341 18.39 12.50 13.48
CA ALA A 341 18.40 13.92 13.13
C ALA A 341 19.64 14.34 12.32
N HIS A 342 20.79 13.66 12.50
CA HIS A 342 22.04 14.06 11.88
C HIS A 342 22.14 13.56 10.42
N PRO A 343 22.45 14.43 9.44
CA PRO A 343 22.55 14.04 8.04
C PRO A 343 23.57 12.92 7.78
N ASP A 344 24.68 12.89 8.51
CA ASP A 344 25.70 11.84 8.34
C ASP A 344 25.24 10.47 8.85
N ASP A 345 24.38 10.43 9.88
CA ASP A 345 23.75 9.18 10.32
C ASP A 345 22.90 8.62 9.17
N ARG A 346 22.06 9.45 8.57
CA ARG A 346 21.21 9.04 7.45
C ARG A 346 21.99 8.57 6.23
N ARG A 347 23.14 9.17 5.93
CA ARG A 347 24.04 8.68 4.87
C ARG A 347 24.56 7.28 5.17
N TRP A 348 24.95 7.05 6.42
CA TRP A 348 25.40 5.72 6.85
C TRP A 348 24.26 4.70 6.82
N ILE A 349 23.09 5.08 7.32
CA ILE A 349 21.87 4.24 7.36
C ILE A 349 21.44 3.86 5.94
N LEU A 350 21.46 4.80 4.99
CA LEU A 350 21.17 4.51 3.59
C LEU A 350 22.13 3.45 3.02
N ALA A 351 23.44 3.61 3.25
CA ALA A 351 24.43 2.63 2.81
C ALA A 351 24.28 1.28 3.53
N ALA A 352 23.91 1.29 4.81
CA ALA A 352 23.64 0.09 5.60
C ALA A 352 22.38 -0.62 5.07
N TYR A 353 21.33 0.12 4.73
CA TYR A 353 20.10 -0.41 4.14
C TYR A 353 20.38 -1.11 2.81
N GLU A 354 21.10 -0.45 1.91
CA GLU A 354 21.53 -1.07 0.64
C GLU A 354 22.35 -2.34 0.87
N ASN A 355 23.24 -2.34 1.87
CA ASN A 355 23.99 -3.54 2.23
C ASN A 355 23.09 -4.65 2.77
N TYR A 356 22.08 -4.31 3.58
CA TYR A 356 21.13 -5.27 4.12
C TYR A 356 20.29 -5.91 3.02
N LEU A 357 19.82 -5.14 2.04
CA LEU A 357 19.10 -5.68 0.88
C LEU A 357 19.96 -6.71 0.11
N ASN A 358 21.27 -6.50 0.01
CA ASN A 358 22.18 -7.46 -0.60
C ASN A 358 22.39 -8.68 0.30
N TYR A 359 22.53 -8.49 1.62
CA TYR A 359 22.60 -9.60 2.58
C TYR A 359 21.37 -10.52 2.49
N LEU A 360 20.17 -9.96 2.38
CA LEU A 360 18.94 -10.75 2.21
C LEU A 360 19.00 -11.62 0.96
N LYS A 361 19.47 -11.06 -0.18
CA LYS A 361 19.64 -11.81 -1.43
C LYS A 361 20.67 -12.93 -1.30
N ASP A 362 21.84 -12.62 -0.75
CA ASP A 362 22.97 -13.56 -0.62
C ASP A 362 22.63 -14.75 0.30
N ASN A 363 21.78 -14.53 1.30
CA ASN A 363 21.41 -15.55 2.30
C ASN A 363 20.06 -16.21 2.02
N ARG A 364 19.46 -15.99 0.85
CA ARG A 364 18.15 -16.57 0.48
C ARG A 364 17.04 -16.20 1.49
N LEU A 365 17.05 -14.96 1.94
CA LEU A 365 16.05 -14.39 2.84
C LEU A 365 15.16 -13.40 2.09
N VAL A 366 13.90 -13.29 2.52
CA VAL A 366 12.93 -12.31 2.02
C VAL A 366 12.36 -11.53 3.20
N ALA A 367 12.51 -10.21 3.18
CA ALA A 367 11.85 -9.31 4.13
C ALA A 367 10.69 -8.60 3.44
N LEU A 368 9.46 -8.80 3.92
CA LEU A 368 8.25 -8.23 3.34
C LEU A 368 8.29 -6.69 3.33
N ASP A 369 8.83 -6.10 4.40
CA ASP A 369 9.00 -4.65 4.57
C ASP A 369 9.79 -3.98 3.43
N PHE A 370 10.60 -4.75 2.71
CA PHE A 370 11.55 -4.27 1.70
C PHE A 370 11.32 -4.90 0.32
N LEU A 371 10.20 -5.61 0.14
CA LEU A 371 9.86 -6.28 -1.10
C LEU A 371 9.13 -5.34 -2.06
N THR A 372 9.58 -5.28 -3.31
CA THR A 372 9.05 -4.34 -4.31
C THR A 372 8.08 -5.07 -5.26
N PHE A 373 6.88 -4.57 -5.54
CA PHE A 373 5.93 -5.28 -6.45
C PHE A 373 6.14 -4.95 -7.92
N ALA A 374 6.05 -5.93 -8.83
CA ALA A 374 6.27 -5.69 -10.26
C ALA A 374 5.01 -5.14 -10.95
N GLN A 375 3.83 -5.68 -10.62
CA GLN A 375 2.58 -5.30 -11.27
C GLN A 375 2.00 -4.01 -10.67
N ARG A 376 1.25 -3.28 -11.49
CA ARG A 376 0.52 -2.07 -11.12
C ARG A 376 -0.93 -2.14 -11.59
N ASP A 377 -1.78 -1.28 -11.05
CA ASP A 377 -3.15 -1.03 -11.54
C ASP A 377 -4.02 -2.31 -11.67
N LYS A 378 -3.85 -3.26 -10.74
CA LYS A 378 -4.53 -4.56 -10.76
C LYS A 378 -5.97 -4.48 -10.22
N TYR A 379 -6.22 -3.63 -9.23
CA TYR A 379 -7.50 -3.57 -8.52
C TYR A 379 -8.19 -2.22 -8.71
N ASP A 380 -9.51 -2.23 -8.90
CA ASP A 380 -10.34 -1.02 -8.99
C ASP A 380 -10.38 -0.25 -7.67
N LEU A 381 -10.11 -0.94 -6.55
CA LEU A 381 -9.93 -0.37 -5.23
C LEU A 381 -8.99 -1.27 -4.41
N VAL A 382 -8.06 -0.65 -3.71
CA VAL A 382 -7.26 -1.29 -2.66
C VAL A 382 -7.64 -0.68 -1.32
N LEU A 383 -8.01 -1.53 -0.37
CA LEU A 383 -8.35 -1.19 1.01
C LEU A 383 -7.30 -1.80 1.94
N GLY A 384 -6.43 -0.97 2.51
CA GLY A 384 -5.48 -1.37 3.55
C GLY A 384 -6.06 -1.14 4.93
N ASP A 385 -6.33 -2.21 5.68
CA ASP A 385 -6.70 -2.14 7.11
C ASP A 385 -5.47 -2.31 8.00
N GLU A 386 -5.50 -1.66 9.17
CA GLU A 386 -4.36 -1.52 10.09
C GLU A 386 -3.10 -0.95 9.41
N ALA A 387 -3.30 0.04 8.52
CA ALA A 387 -2.23 0.60 7.70
C ALA A 387 -1.12 1.31 8.50
N GLN A 388 -1.33 1.59 9.79
CA GLN A 388 -0.26 2.07 10.67
C GLN A 388 0.88 1.06 10.85
N ASP A 389 0.62 -0.24 10.75
CA ASP A 389 1.61 -1.29 10.98
C ASP A 389 2.43 -1.60 9.70
N LEU A 390 2.11 -0.96 8.56
CA LEU A 390 2.78 -1.17 7.28
C LEU A 390 4.08 -0.36 7.14
N SER A 391 5.08 -0.94 6.48
CA SER A 391 6.31 -0.27 6.04
C SER A 391 6.02 0.80 4.99
N GLY A 392 6.96 1.71 4.76
CA GLY A 392 6.80 2.74 3.73
C GLY A 392 6.68 2.17 2.33
N LEU A 393 7.45 1.13 2.03
CA LEU A 393 7.35 0.43 0.74
C LEU A 393 6.09 -0.42 0.64
N GLU A 394 5.61 -1.02 1.74
CA GLU A 394 4.34 -1.76 1.72
C GLU A 394 3.17 -0.83 1.38
N LEU A 395 3.13 0.37 1.98
CA LEU A 395 2.16 1.42 1.63
C LEU A 395 2.25 1.85 0.17
N GLU A 396 3.47 2.02 -0.36
CA GLU A 396 3.69 2.37 -1.77
C GLU A 396 3.25 1.23 -2.71
N ASN A 397 3.52 -0.03 -2.36
CA ASN A 397 3.06 -1.19 -3.11
C ASN A 397 1.53 -1.26 -3.17
N LEU A 398 0.83 -0.98 -2.06
CA LEU A 398 -0.65 -0.94 -2.06
C LEU A 398 -1.20 0.16 -2.97
N LEU A 399 -0.54 1.33 -2.97
CA LEU A 399 -0.89 2.41 -3.91
C LEU A 399 -0.70 1.96 -5.36
N LEU A 400 0.44 1.34 -5.67
CA LEU A 400 0.76 0.90 -7.04
C LEU A 400 -0.19 -0.20 -7.54
N LEU A 401 -0.72 -1.04 -6.66
CA LEU A 401 -1.73 -2.04 -7.03
C LEU A 401 -3.10 -1.43 -7.35
N ALA A 402 -3.39 -0.21 -6.90
CA ALA A 402 -4.67 0.46 -7.05
C ALA A 402 -4.75 1.25 -8.36
N LYS A 403 -5.72 0.92 -9.22
CA LYS A 403 -6.00 1.65 -10.46
C LYS A 403 -6.22 3.12 -10.18
N GLU A 404 -5.50 3.98 -10.90
CA GLU A 404 -5.65 5.43 -10.82
C GLU A 404 -5.58 5.99 -9.37
N GLY A 405 -4.84 5.31 -8.49
CA GLY A 405 -4.70 5.71 -7.10
C GLY A 405 -5.95 5.50 -6.25
N GLN A 406 -6.85 4.57 -6.63
CA GLN A 406 -8.02 4.20 -5.83
C GLN A 406 -7.63 3.42 -4.55
N LEU A 407 -6.99 4.13 -3.61
CA LEU A 407 -6.48 3.59 -2.36
C LEU A 407 -7.28 4.12 -1.15
N CYS A 408 -7.68 3.23 -0.26
CA CYS A 408 -8.28 3.56 1.01
C CYS A 408 -7.48 2.92 2.15
N LEU A 409 -6.99 3.74 3.10
CA LEU A 409 -6.19 3.26 4.22
C LEU A 409 -6.93 3.51 5.53
N CYS A 410 -7.29 2.46 6.25
CA CYS A 410 -7.80 2.53 7.62
C CYS A 410 -6.62 2.47 8.59
N MET A 411 -6.56 3.41 9.54
CA MET A 411 -5.51 3.41 10.56
C MET A 411 -5.91 4.02 11.89
N ASP A 412 -5.17 3.63 12.92
CA ASP A 412 -5.20 4.22 14.26
C ASP A 412 -3.77 4.46 14.75
N THR A 413 -3.35 5.72 14.80
CA THR A 413 -1.98 6.09 15.18
C THR A 413 -1.65 5.75 16.64
N HIS A 414 -2.65 5.65 17.52
CA HIS A 414 -2.43 5.22 18.91
C HIS A 414 -2.26 3.70 19.05
N GLN A 415 -2.48 2.93 17.98
CA GLN A 415 -2.30 1.47 17.95
C GLN A 415 -1.08 1.02 17.12
N SER A 416 -0.17 1.95 16.79
CA SER A 416 1.17 1.59 16.29
C SER A 416 1.99 1.03 17.46
N LEU A 417 2.22 -0.29 17.47
CA LEU A 417 2.91 -0.98 18.56
C LEU A 417 4.43 -1.08 18.35
N PHE A 418 4.89 -0.92 17.11
CA PHE A 418 6.28 -1.12 16.70
C PHE A 418 6.94 0.19 16.26
N ASP A 419 6.33 0.91 15.31
CA ASP A 419 6.93 2.14 14.77
C ASP A 419 6.67 3.35 15.68
N GLU A 420 7.73 4.08 15.99
CA GLU A 420 7.71 5.33 16.76
C GLU A 420 7.10 6.51 15.99
N LEU A 421 7.36 6.59 14.68
CA LEU A 421 6.94 7.71 13.85
C LEU A 421 5.59 7.42 13.18
N SER A 422 4.73 8.45 13.11
CA SER A 422 3.47 8.37 12.36
C SER A 422 3.72 8.11 10.87
N LYS A 423 2.88 7.26 10.26
CA LYS A 423 2.86 7.03 8.81
C LYS A 423 2.22 8.18 8.02
N GLY A 424 1.51 9.11 8.68
CA GLY A 424 0.80 10.18 8.00
C GLY A 424 1.67 11.10 7.14
N PRO A 425 2.78 11.67 7.65
CA PRO A 425 3.68 12.51 6.85
C PRO A 425 4.30 11.76 5.66
N LEU A 426 4.57 10.46 5.84
CA LEU A 426 5.05 9.58 4.78
C LEU A 426 4.00 9.42 3.68
N ILE A 427 2.74 9.14 4.05
CA ILE A 427 1.63 9.00 3.10
C ILE A 427 1.36 10.32 2.38
N GLU A 428 1.38 11.46 3.07
CA GLU A 428 1.24 12.77 2.43
C GLU A 428 2.33 13.01 1.38
N LYS A 429 3.59 12.74 1.71
CA LYS A 429 4.71 12.87 0.76
C LYS A 429 4.62 11.86 -0.38
N MET A 430 4.17 10.64 -0.11
CA MET A 430 3.91 9.64 -1.12
C MET A 430 2.85 10.14 -2.11
N MET A 431 1.69 10.59 -1.64
CA MET A 431 0.63 11.12 -2.51
C MET A 431 1.10 12.34 -3.31
N GLN A 432 1.88 13.25 -2.70
CA GLN A 432 2.50 14.37 -3.41
C GLN A 432 3.45 13.91 -4.53
N ARG A 433 4.28 12.89 -4.28
CA ARG A 433 5.19 12.30 -5.27
C ARG A 433 4.44 11.74 -6.49
N TYR A 434 3.28 11.14 -6.26
CA TYR A 434 2.43 10.59 -7.32
C TYR A 434 1.42 11.61 -7.89
N GLY A 435 1.43 12.86 -7.41
CA GLY A 435 0.52 13.91 -7.88
C GLY A 435 -0.96 13.67 -7.53
N LEU A 436 -1.24 12.86 -6.51
CA LEU A 436 -2.59 12.46 -6.12
C LEU A 436 -3.13 13.31 -4.97
N PRO A 437 -4.41 13.72 -5.00
CA PRO A 437 -5.03 14.43 -3.89
C PRO A 437 -5.34 13.46 -2.74
N LEU A 438 -4.88 13.77 -1.54
CA LEU A 438 -5.20 13.00 -0.34
C LEU A 438 -6.39 13.62 0.42
N THR A 439 -7.37 12.78 0.75
CA THR A 439 -8.43 13.12 1.71
C THR A 439 -8.21 12.37 3.01
N SER A 440 -8.44 13.04 4.14
CA SER A 440 -8.41 12.42 5.47
C SER A 440 -9.79 12.56 6.10
N VAL A 441 -10.31 11.48 6.68
CA VAL A 441 -11.58 11.46 7.42
C VAL A 441 -11.32 10.91 8.82
N GLU A 442 -11.87 11.57 9.83
CA GLU A 442 -11.70 11.18 11.24
C GLU A 442 -12.96 10.50 11.78
N LEU A 443 -12.77 9.40 12.50
CA LEU A 443 -13.81 8.65 13.22
C LEU A 443 -13.46 8.61 14.73
N PRO A 444 -13.69 9.72 15.47
CA PRO A 444 -13.29 9.84 16.86
C PRO A 444 -14.15 9.00 17.83
N GLN A 445 -15.36 8.62 17.42
CA GLN A 445 -16.36 8.00 18.28
C GLN A 445 -16.13 6.48 18.42
N SER A 446 -16.07 5.97 19.65
CA SER A 446 -16.01 4.54 19.97
C SER A 446 -17.41 3.98 20.26
N TYR A 447 -17.71 2.84 19.64
CA TYR A 447 -18.94 2.06 19.85
C TYR A 447 -18.71 0.83 20.73
N ARG A 448 -17.45 0.59 21.11
CA ARG A 448 -16.99 -0.59 21.84
C ARG A 448 -16.70 -0.31 23.31
N CYS A 449 -15.94 0.75 23.57
CA CYS A 449 -15.39 0.99 24.90
C CYS A 449 -16.43 1.71 25.79
N PRO A 450 -16.65 1.23 27.03
CA PRO A 450 -17.54 1.89 27.98
C PRO A 450 -16.95 3.20 28.51
N GLU A 451 -17.77 4.04 29.14
CA GLU A 451 -17.43 5.40 29.57
C GLU A 451 -16.14 5.50 30.37
N ASN A 452 -16.02 4.73 31.45
CA ASN A 452 -14.86 4.80 32.33
C ASN A 452 -13.57 4.33 31.62
N VAL A 453 -13.69 3.37 30.70
CA VAL A 453 -12.55 2.91 29.89
C VAL A 453 -12.11 4.01 28.91
N VAL A 454 -13.06 4.73 28.30
CA VAL A 454 -12.74 5.88 27.43
C VAL A 454 -12.09 7.01 28.22
N HIS A 455 -12.59 7.33 29.42
CA HIS A 455 -11.95 8.32 30.29
C HIS A 455 -10.52 7.96 30.64
N PHE A 456 -10.28 6.70 31.04
CA PHE A 456 -8.95 6.22 31.33
C PHE A 456 -8.04 6.25 30.10
N ALA A 457 -8.50 5.74 28.96
CA ALA A 457 -7.75 5.74 27.70
C ALA A 457 -7.39 7.16 27.24
N ASN A 458 -8.28 8.14 27.40
CA ASN A 458 -8.00 9.54 27.12
C ASN A 458 -6.96 10.13 28.06
N GLU A 459 -6.92 9.71 29.32
CA GLU A 459 -5.85 10.10 30.24
C GLU A 459 -4.50 9.49 29.82
N VAL A 460 -4.50 8.23 29.36
CA VAL A 460 -3.30 7.60 28.79
C VAL A 460 -2.78 8.39 27.58
N ILE A 461 -3.66 8.82 26.66
CA ILE A 461 -3.28 9.68 25.52
C ILE A 461 -2.65 10.99 25.98
N LYS A 462 -3.24 11.66 26.99
CA LYS A 462 -2.71 12.94 27.51
C LYS A 462 -1.31 12.76 28.09
N VAL A 463 -1.13 11.77 28.95
CA VAL A 463 0.15 11.47 29.59
C VAL A 463 1.19 11.06 28.55
N LYS A 464 0.81 10.25 27.56
CA LYS A 464 1.66 9.93 26.39
C LYS A 464 2.12 11.20 25.68
N ASN A 465 1.20 12.08 25.32
CA ASN A 465 1.52 13.30 24.58
C ASN A 465 2.38 14.27 25.42
N GLN A 466 2.29 14.24 26.75
CA GLN A 466 3.18 15.01 27.62
C GLN A 466 4.62 14.49 27.57
N VAL A 467 4.84 13.19 27.70
CA VAL A 467 6.21 12.62 27.70
C VAL A 467 6.83 12.58 26.30
N VAL A 468 6.03 12.37 25.26
CA VAL A 468 6.49 12.42 23.86
C VAL A 468 6.73 13.87 23.42
N GLY A 469 6.17 14.86 24.12
CA GLY A 469 6.34 16.30 23.81
C GLY A 469 5.34 16.87 22.80
N GLY A 470 4.29 16.12 22.47
CA GLY A 470 3.18 16.51 21.59
C GLY A 470 2.56 15.34 20.85
N ARG A 471 1.66 15.66 19.90
CA ARG A 471 1.08 14.67 18.98
C ARG A 471 2.11 14.23 17.94
N ALA A 472 2.10 12.96 17.58
CA ALA A 472 2.95 12.37 16.54
C ALA A 472 2.57 12.87 15.13
N ASP A 473 1.33 13.32 14.95
CA ASP A 473 0.77 13.78 13.68
C ASP A 473 -0.23 14.92 13.89
N LYS A 474 -0.37 15.82 12.91
CA LYS A 474 -1.40 16.88 12.91
C LYS A 474 -2.81 16.29 12.96
N GLN A 475 -2.97 15.07 12.45
CA GLN A 475 -4.23 14.36 12.29
C GLN A 475 -4.35 13.14 13.24
N GLU A 476 -3.45 12.95 14.20
CA GLU A 476 -3.58 11.91 15.24
C GLU A 476 -4.68 12.30 16.23
N LEU A 477 -5.72 11.51 16.42
CA LEU A 477 -6.85 11.90 17.28
C LEU A 477 -6.40 12.36 18.67
N SER A 478 -6.84 13.54 19.11
CA SER A 478 -6.46 14.08 20.43
C SER A 478 -7.18 13.38 21.58
N GLU A 479 -8.35 12.82 21.30
CA GLU A 479 -9.20 12.11 22.25
C GLU A 479 -10.09 11.11 21.52
N ILE A 480 -10.51 10.07 22.25
CA ILE A 480 -11.61 9.18 21.90
C ILE A 480 -12.91 9.81 22.41
N LYS A 481 -13.93 9.85 21.56
CA LYS A 481 -15.29 10.24 21.94
C LYS A 481 -16.13 8.99 22.19
N MET A 482 -17.08 9.07 23.11
CA MET A 482 -18.00 7.97 23.36
C MET A 482 -19.21 8.08 22.43
N SER A 483 -19.73 6.95 22.00
CA SER A 483 -21.04 6.92 21.37
C SER A 483 -22.16 7.22 22.38
N PRO A 484 -23.32 7.75 21.93
CA PRO A 484 -24.48 7.96 22.81
C PRO A 484 -24.93 6.71 23.57
N GLU A 485 -24.71 5.53 22.99
CA GLU A 485 -25.00 4.24 23.62
C GLU A 485 -23.97 3.92 24.70
N GLN A 486 -22.67 4.03 24.38
CA GLN A 486 -21.60 3.75 25.34
C GLN A 486 -21.56 4.77 26.50
N ALA A 487 -22.12 5.96 26.30
CA ALA A 487 -22.34 6.96 27.35
C ALA A 487 -23.37 6.54 28.42
N LYS A 488 -24.11 5.45 28.20
CA LYS A 488 -25.06 4.90 29.18
C LYS A 488 -24.51 3.66 29.89
N THR A 489 -23.33 3.19 29.48
CA THR A 489 -22.68 2.01 30.05
C THR A 489 -21.38 2.45 30.72
N PRO A 490 -21.41 2.70 32.04
CA PRO A 490 -20.26 3.28 32.74
C PRO A 490 -19.02 2.40 32.65
N GLY A 491 -19.17 1.08 32.72
CA GLY A 491 -18.06 0.13 32.82
C GLY A 491 -17.24 0.33 34.10
N ILE A 492 -16.19 -0.49 34.28
CA ILE A 492 -15.32 -0.45 35.47
C ILE A 492 -13.87 -0.28 35.02
N VAL A 493 -13.16 0.67 35.62
CA VAL A 493 -11.70 0.74 35.59
C VAL A 493 -11.20 0.73 37.02
N HIS A 494 -10.38 -0.26 37.38
CA HIS A 494 -9.93 -0.42 38.76
C HIS A 494 -8.44 -0.73 38.82
N TRP A 495 -7.69 0.09 39.57
CA TRP A 495 -6.28 -0.15 39.87
C TRP A 495 -6.18 -0.91 41.18
N LEU A 496 -5.57 -2.10 41.16
CA LEU A 496 -5.62 -3.02 42.29
C LEU A 496 -4.88 -2.50 43.51
N LYS A 497 -5.52 -2.64 44.68
CA LYS A 497 -4.93 -2.41 46.00
C LYS A 497 -4.24 -3.66 46.55
N GLN A 498 -4.38 -4.79 45.85
CA GLN A 498 -3.82 -6.10 46.22
C GLN A 498 -4.42 -6.66 47.51
N THR A 499 -5.67 -6.31 47.85
CA THR A 499 -6.31 -6.91 49.03
C THR A 499 -6.64 -8.39 48.76
N PRO A 500 -6.68 -9.24 49.81
CA PRO A 500 -7.05 -10.65 49.64
C PRO A 500 -8.41 -10.85 48.96
N GLU A 501 -9.37 -9.96 49.19
CA GLU A 501 -10.71 -9.98 48.61
C GLU A 501 -10.68 -9.68 47.12
N GLU A 502 -9.96 -8.65 46.69
CA GLU A 502 -9.79 -8.29 45.27
C GLU A 502 -9.11 -9.43 44.49
N LEU A 503 -8.04 -9.99 45.06
CA LEU A 503 -7.31 -11.09 44.44
C LEU A 503 -8.17 -12.35 44.35
N LYS A 504 -8.98 -12.64 45.37
CA LYS A 504 -9.92 -13.76 45.32
C LYS A 504 -10.95 -13.56 44.20
N ALA A 505 -11.58 -12.39 44.13
CA ALA A 505 -12.57 -12.09 43.10
C ALA A 505 -11.99 -12.22 41.68
N LEU A 506 -10.77 -11.71 41.44
CA LEU A 506 -10.11 -11.84 40.14
C LEU A 506 -9.69 -13.28 39.82
N ARG A 507 -9.22 -14.06 40.80
CA ARG A 507 -8.89 -15.49 40.59
C ARG A 507 -10.12 -16.32 40.25
N ASP A 508 -11.28 -15.95 40.78
CA ASP A 508 -12.53 -16.61 40.41
C ASP A 508 -12.98 -16.20 39.00
N MET A 509 -12.83 -14.94 38.60
CA MET A 509 -13.06 -14.48 37.22
C MET A 509 -12.09 -15.09 36.21
N ALA A 510 -10.83 -15.29 36.60
CA ALA A 510 -9.77 -15.79 35.73
C ALA A 510 -10.07 -17.16 35.09
N LYS A 511 -10.99 -17.93 35.69
CA LYS A 511 -11.43 -19.25 35.22
C LYS A 511 -12.45 -19.17 34.07
N GLN A 512 -13.01 -17.99 33.82
CA GLN A 512 -14.05 -17.76 32.81
C GLN A 512 -13.42 -17.47 31.44
N SER A 513 -14.10 -17.85 30.36
CA SER A 513 -13.61 -17.64 28.98
C SER A 513 -13.66 -16.17 28.52
N ASN A 514 -14.43 -15.32 29.22
CA ASN A 514 -14.54 -13.88 28.96
C ASN A 514 -13.50 -13.04 29.73
N PHE A 515 -12.53 -13.67 30.41
CA PHE A 515 -11.47 -13.03 31.16
C PHE A 515 -10.11 -13.22 30.49
N VAL A 516 -9.36 -12.13 30.35
CA VAL A 516 -8.04 -12.15 29.71
C VAL A 516 -7.00 -11.36 30.50
N ILE A 517 -5.78 -11.89 30.54
CA ILE A 517 -4.60 -11.19 31.03
C ILE A 517 -3.79 -10.67 29.84
N ILE A 518 -3.43 -9.39 29.88
CA ILE A 518 -2.49 -8.79 28.92
C ILE A 518 -1.24 -8.32 29.66
N THR A 519 -0.07 -8.77 29.23
CA THR A 519 1.21 -8.52 29.90
C THR A 519 2.39 -8.45 28.92
N LEU A 520 3.58 -8.10 29.41
CA LEU A 520 4.82 -8.17 28.62
C LEU A 520 5.28 -9.64 28.48
N PRO A 521 5.99 -10.00 27.40
CA PRO A 521 6.39 -11.39 27.13
C PRO A 521 7.04 -12.12 28.32
N GLU A 522 7.92 -11.44 29.05
CA GLU A 522 8.67 -11.93 30.20
C GLU A 522 7.80 -12.24 31.43
N TYR A 523 6.63 -11.60 31.56
CA TYR A 523 5.75 -11.71 32.71
C TYR A 523 4.58 -12.67 32.52
N LYS A 524 4.45 -13.33 31.35
CA LYS A 524 3.36 -14.27 31.07
C LYS A 524 3.24 -15.38 32.11
N LYS A 525 4.36 -16.01 32.49
CA LYS A 525 4.38 -17.10 33.48
C LYS A 525 4.02 -16.60 34.88
N GLU A 526 4.60 -15.48 35.29
CA GLU A 526 4.32 -14.85 36.59
C GLU A 526 2.83 -14.50 36.72
N ALA A 527 2.22 -13.99 35.65
CA ALA A 527 0.80 -13.66 35.63
C ALA A 527 -0.09 -14.89 35.81
N GLN A 528 0.24 -16.01 35.14
CA GLN A 528 -0.47 -17.28 35.26
C GLN A 528 -0.35 -17.86 36.68
N GLU A 529 0.83 -17.74 37.31
CA GLU A 529 1.05 -18.18 38.68
C GLU A 529 0.25 -17.34 39.70
N LYS A 530 0.16 -16.02 39.48
CA LYS A 530 -0.59 -15.11 40.36
C LYS A 530 -2.10 -15.31 40.27
N TYR A 531 -2.60 -15.61 39.07
CA TYR A 531 -4.00 -15.83 38.75
C TYR A 531 -4.24 -17.28 38.28
N PRO A 532 -4.18 -18.26 39.21
CA PRO A 532 -4.37 -19.67 38.86
C PRO A 532 -5.73 -19.89 38.19
N GLY A 533 -5.71 -20.57 37.04
CA GLY A 533 -6.88 -20.78 36.19
C GLY A 533 -7.00 -19.79 35.03
N ALA A 534 -6.18 -18.73 34.98
CA ALA A 534 -6.08 -17.84 33.83
C ALA A 534 -5.42 -18.53 32.64
N VAL A 535 -6.23 -19.04 31.72
CA VAL A 535 -5.76 -19.71 30.50
C VAL A 535 -5.40 -18.69 29.40
N LEU A 536 -6.14 -17.59 29.33
CA LEU A 536 -6.01 -16.57 28.30
C LEU A 536 -5.02 -15.48 28.73
N VAL A 537 -3.75 -15.63 28.32
CA VAL A 537 -2.66 -14.69 28.62
C VAL A 537 -1.95 -14.27 27.34
N PHE A 538 -2.03 -12.97 27.02
CA PHE A 538 -1.57 -12.41 25.75
C PHE A 538 -0.55 -11.28 25.96
N THR A 539 0.26 -11.02 24.94
CA THR A 539 0.92 -9.71 24.78
C THR A 539 0.00 -8.70 24.07
N ALA A 540 0.40 -7.43 24.03
CA ALA A 540 -0.32 -6.39 23.30
C ALA A 540 -0.43 -6.69 21.79
N GLU A 541 0.58 -7.36 21.22
CA GLU A 541 0.61 -7.79 19.82
C GLU A 541 -0.33 -8.98 19.59
N GLU A 542 -0.34 -9.95 20.50
CA GLU A 542 -1.15 -11.16 20.35
C GLU A 542 -2.65 -10.90 20.53
N ILE A 543 -3.03 -9.96 21.41
CA ILE A 543 -4.43 -9.61 21.65
C ILE A 543 -5.03 -8.72 20.55
N LYS A 544 -4.23 -8.19 19.61
CA LYS A 544 -4.76 -7.40 18.49
C LYS A 544 -5.84 -8.20 17.73
N GLY A 545 -6.95 -7.52 17.42
CA GLY A 545 -8.14 -8.12 16.81
C GLY A 545 -9.08 -8.85 17.79
N LEU A 546 -8.68 -9.05 19.05
CA LEU A 546 -9.51 -9.67 20.08
C LEU A 546 -9.92 -8.65 21.15
N GLU A 547 -11.02 -8.97 21.84
CA GLU A 547 -11.71 -8.11 22.80
C GLU A 547 -12.46 -8.99 23.79
N TYR A 548 -12.48 -8.56 25.06
CA TYR A 548 -13.02 -9.32 26.18
C TYR A 548 -13.77 -8.42 27.16
N GLU A 549 -14.76 -9.00 27.84
CA GLU A 549 -15.52 -8.29 28.87
C GLU A 549 -14.62 -7.86 30.02
N ASN A 550 -13.76 -8.77 30.48
CA ASN A 550 -12.89 -8.56 31.62
C ASN A 550 -11.42 -8.64 31.18
N VAL A 551 -10.71 -7.53 31.29
CA VAL A 551 -9.28 -7.43 30.93
C VAL A 551 -8.49 -7.03 32.15
N ILE A 552 -7.40 -7.74 32.43
CA ILE A 552 -6.39 -7.31 33.40
C ILE A 552 -5.08 -6.98 32.69
N LEU A 553 -4.56 -5.78 32.96
CA LEU A 553 -3.23 -5.36 32.56
C LEU A 553 -2.25 -5.71 33.67
N TYR A 554 -1.42 -6.72 33.43
CA TYR A 554 -0.45 -7.19 34.41
C TYR A 554 0.95 -6.71 34.06
N ARG A 555 1.56 -5.90 34.94
CA ARG A 555 2.94 -5.39 34.80
C ARG A 555 3.26 -4.77 33.44
N MET A 556 2.26 -4.16 32.78
CA MET A 556 2.40 -3.63 31.42
C MET A 556 3.32 -2.40 31.32
N LEU A 557 3.59 -1.72 32.44
CA LEU A 557 4.47 -0.56 32.50
C LEU A 557 5.90 -0.90 32.94
N ASP A 558 6.20 -2.17 33.22
CA ASP A 558 7.53 -2.64 33.65
C ASP A 558 8.51 -2.74 32.47
N ASN A 559 8.68 -1.61 31.78
CA ASN A 559 9.56 -1.44 30.64
C ASN A 559 10.53 -0.28 30.92
N ASP A 560 11.79 -0.39 30.50
CA ASP A 560 12.80 0.65 30.76
C ASP A 560 12.40 2.03 30.21
N LEU A 561 11.80 2.08 29.02
CA LEU A 561 11.31 3.32 28.42
C LEU A 561 10.13 3.91 29.21
N CYS A 562 9.27 3.09 29.82
CA CYS A 562 8.23 3.57 30.74
C CYS A 562 8.85 4.13 32.03
N ARG A 563 9.91 3.51 32.56
CA ARG A 563 10.63 4.02 33.74
C ARG A 563 11.35 5.33 33.44
N GLU A 564 11.89 5.50 32.24
CA GLU A 564 12.47 6.76 31.77
C GLU A 564 11.39 7.82 31.56
N ALA A 565 10.31 7.50 30.84
CA ALA A 565 9.16 8.38 30.65
C ALA A 565 8.57 8.86 31.97
N SER A 566 8.53 7.99 32.99
CA SER A 566 8.07 8.33 34.35
C SER A 566 8.94 9.38 35.03
N ARG A 567 10.26 9.38 34.77
CA ARG A 567 11.18 10.41 35.30
C ARG A 567 11.08 11.73 34.53
N GLU A 568 10.81 11.66 33.23
CA GLU A 568 10.66 12.83 32.35
C GLU A 568 9.25 13.45 32.44
N TRP A 569 8.27 12.71 32.96
CA TRP A 569 6.90 13.20 33.11
C TRP A 569 6.83 14.34 34.14
N THR A 570 6.13 15.41 33.75
CA THR A 570 5.88 16.58 34.61
C THR A 570 4.41 16.95 34.56
N ASP A 571 3.86 17.34 35.72
CA ASP A 571 2.47 17.80 35.80
C ASP A 571 2.38 19.22 35.20
N GLY A 572 1.82 19.32 34.00
CA GLY A 572 1.84 20.57 33.22
C GLY A 572 0.83 20.59 32.08
N LYS A 573 0.73 21.73 31.38
CA LYS A 573 -0.20 21.87 30.25
C LYS A 573 0.12 20.84 29.16
N VAL A 574 -0.88 20.03 28.80
CA VAL A 574 -0.78 19.07 27.71
C VAL A 574 -0.44 19.82 26.42
N PRO A 575 0.66 19.49 25.71
CA PRO A 575 0.94 20.08 24.41
C PRO A 575 -0.14 19.62 23.42
N THR A 576 -1.03 20.53 23.02
CA THR A 576 -2.06 20.26 21.98
C THR A 576 -1.50 20.38 20.56
N ASN A 577 -0.35 21.02 20.43
CA ASN A 577 0.36 21.23 19.17
C ASN A 577 1.29 20.04 18.85
N LEU A 578 1.72 19.96 17.59
CA LEU A 578 2.78 19.06 17.17
C LEU A 578 4.02 19.19 18.06
N VAL A 579 4.78 18.09 18.16
CA VAL A 579 6.10 18.06 18.78
C VAL A 579 6.95 19.23 18.26
N LYS A 580 7.35 20.14 19.17
CA LYS A 580 8.28 21.23 18.85
C LYS A 580 9.63 20.63 18.44
N ARG A 581 10.29 21.24 17.44
CA ARG A 581 11.53 20.74 16.85
C ARG A 581 12.60 20.56 17.94
N GLY A 582 13.05 19.32 18.15
CA GLY A 582 14.08 18.97 19.14
C GLY A 582 13.58 18.87 20.60
N CYS A 583 12.26 18.89 20.84
CA CYS A 583 11.69 18.87 22.20
C CYS A 583 10.84 17.63 22.51
N GLY A 584 10.71 16.69 21.57
CA GLY A 584 9.91 15.47 21.78
C GLY A 584 10.73 14.20 21.74
N ASN A 585 10.20 13.17 22.38
CA ASN A 585 10.86 11.89 22.60
C ASN A 585 9.96 10.74 22.09
N SER A 586 10.04 10.46 20.78
CA SER A 586 9.16 9.51 20.10
C SER A 586 9.27 8.08 20.63
N ARG A 587 10.42 7.72 21.20
CA ARG A 587 10.69 6.39 21.78
C ARG A 587 9.73 5.98 22.89
N PHE A 588 9.10 6.94 23.59
CA PHE A 588 8.09 6.63 24.60
C PHE A 588 6.72 6.25 23.99
N GLY A 589 6.52 6.50 22.70
CA GLY A 589 5.28 6.21 21.98
C GLY A 589 4.91 4.73 22.00
N PRO A 590 5.72 3.82 21.43
CA PRO A 590 5.39 2.39 21.33
C PRO A 590 4.99 1.71 22.66
N PRO A 591 5.75 1.81 23.78
CA PRO A 591 5.35 1.14 25.03
C PRO A 591 4.05 1.72 25.62
N LEU A 592 3.81 3.03 25.49
CA LEU A 592 2.56 3.66 25.94
C LEU A 592 1.38 3.36 24.99
N ASN A 593 1.62 3.21 23.69
CA ASN A 593 0.65 2.72 22.72
C ASN A 593 0.26 1.26 23.02
N LYS A 594 1.21 0.41 23.48
CA LYS A 594 0.89 -0.94 23.98
C LYS A 594 -0.04 -0.87 25.18
N PHE A 595 0.28 -0.05 26.18
CA PHE A 595 -0.59 0.14 27.36
C PHE A 595 -1.99 0.64 26.98
N PHE A 596 -2.07 1.64 26.09
CA PHE A 596 -3.32 2.17 25.56
C PHE A 596 -4.12 1.10 24.78
N THR A 597 -3.47 0.41 23.85
CA THR A 597 -4.09 -0.62 23.01
C THR A 597 -4.68 -1.72 23.88
N SER A 598 -3.93 -2.20 24.88
CA SER A 598 -4.39 -3.21 25.83
C SER A 598 -5.57 -2.70 26.68
N SER A 599 -5.53 -1.44 27.13
CA SER A 599 -6.64 -0.83 27.89
C SER A 599 -7.94 -0.82 27.10
N THR A 600 -7.87 -0.50 25.81
CA THR A 600 -9.07 -0.40 24.94
C THR A 600 -9.61 -1.76 24.45
N ARG A 601 -9.04 -2.89 24.89
CA ARG A 601 -9.59 -4.24 24.62
C ARG A 601 -10.72 -4.63 25.57
N ALA A 602 -10.90 -3.88 26.67
CA ALA A 602 -11.97 -4.11 27.63
C ALA A 602 -13.31 -3.58 27.10
N THR A 603 -14.33 -4.43 27.09
CA THR A 603 -15.72 -4.06 26.73
C THR A 603 -16.61 -3.83 27.95
N LYS A 604 -16.19 -4.26 29.16
CA LYS A 604 -16.93 -4.03 30.40
C LYS A 604 -16.03 -3.58 31.56
N ARG A 605 -15.01 -4.36 31.91
CA ARG A 605 -14.14 -4.14 33.08
C ARG A 605 -12.66 -4.18 32.71
N LEU A 606 -11.93 -3.15 33.11
CA LEU A 606 -10.48 -3.02 32.97
C LEU A 606 -9.84 -2.99 34.37
N PHE A 607 -8.99 -3.97 34.64
CA PHE A 607 -8.21 -4.05 35.87
C PHE A 607 -6.75 -3.71 35.56
N ILE A 608 -6.11 -2.95 36.44
CA ILE A 608 -4.67 -2.68 36.35
C ILE A 608 -3.99 -3.28 37.57
N ASP A 609 -3.20 -4.34 37.32
CA ASP A 609 -2.30 -4.95 38.29
C ASP A 609 -0.86 -4.52 37.99
N GLN A 610 -0.53 -3.33 38.50
CA GLN A 610 0.74 -2.69 38.28
C GLN A 610 1.23 -2.09 39.60
N GLY A 611 2.44 -2.48 40.00
CA GLY A 611 3.15 -1.84 41.09
C GLY A 611 3.43 -0.37 40.76
N ASP A 612 3.29 0.49 41.75
CA ASP A 612 3.67 1.91 41.68
C ASP A 612 4.97 2.18 42.44
N ASP A 613 5.87 1.19 42.47
CA ASP A 613 7.22 1.34 43.00
C ASP A 613 7.99 2.44 42.25
N TYR A 614 8.86 3.15 42.97
CA TYR A 614 9.81 4.05 42.33
C TYR A 614 10.76 3.20 41.46
N PRO A 615 10.86 3.43 40.13
CA PRO A 615 10.67 4.71 39.42
C PRO A 615 9.34 4.92 38.65
N LEU A 616 8.36 4.03 38.70
CA LEU A 616 7.09 4.16 37.94
C LEU A 616 6.01 5.00 38.64
N ALA A 617 6.17 5.28 39.93
CA ALA A 617 5.17 5.98 40.74
C ALA A 617 4.60 7.27 40.09
N PRO A 618 5.42 8.20 39.56
CA PRO A 618 4.90 9.42 38.90
C PRO A 618 3.93 9.11 37.75
N LEU A 619 4.33 8.21 36.84
CA LEU A 619 3.55 7.84 35.67
C LEU A 619 2.27 7.09 36.05
N CYS A 620 2.36 6.13 36.98
CA CYS A 620 1.19 5.42 37.50
C CYS A 620 0.18 6.37 38.16
N ASN A 621 0.67 7.33 38.97
CA ASN A 621 -0.19 8.33 39.60
C ASN A 621 -0.84 9.25 38.58
N ALA A 622 -0.16 9.59 37.48
CA ALA A 622 -0.74 10.35 36.38
C ALA A 622 -1.90 9.59 35.73
N PHE A 623 -1.73 8.30 35.38
CA PHE A 623 -2.80 7.49 34.80
C PHE A 623 -3.99 7.29 35.75
N LYS A 624 -3.74 7.11 37.05
CA LYS A 624 -4.81 6.98 38.07
C LYS A 624 -5.77 8.19 38.09
N LYS A 625 -5.35 9.40 37.68
CA LYS A 625 -6.23 10.59 37.53
C LYS A 625 -7.38 10.37 36.53
N GLY A 626 -7.20 9.45 35.59
CA GLY A 626 -8.17 9.07 34.56
C GLY A 626 -9.26 8.10 35.04
N ILE A 627 -9.11 7.52 36.24
CA ILE A 627 -10.08 6.60 36.81
C ILE A 627 -11.27 7.41 37.35
N LYS A 628 -12.45 7.21 36.76
CA LYS A 628 -13.72 7.83 37.17
C LYS A 628 -14.67 6.84 37.86
N THR A 629 -14.30 5.58 37.90
CA THR A 629 -15.05 4.54 38.59
C THR A 629 -14.97 4.73 40.11
N PRO A 630 -16.10 4.66 40.85
CA PRO A 630 -16.07 4.67 42.32
C PRO A 630 -15.27 3.50 42.88
N GLU A 631 -14.47 3.70 43.93
CA GLU A 631 -13.62 2.64 44.49
C GLU A 631 -14.40 1.40 44.95
N THR A 632 -15.66 1.55 45.35
CA THR A 632 -16.53 0.45 45.80
C THR A 632 -17.13 -0.35 44.64
N ALA A 633 -17.03 0.11 43.39
CA ALA A 633 -17.75 -0.46 42.25
C ALA A 633 -17.27 -1.87 41.89
N PHE A 634 -15.97 -2.17 42.05
CA PHE A 634 -15.44 -3.50 41.69
C PHE A 634 -16.06 -4.62 42.53
N LEU A 635 -16.01 -4.51 43.87
CA LEU A 635 -16.51 -5.54 44.77
C LEU A 635 -18.04 -5.55 44.91
N SER A 636 -18.73 -4.53 44.41
CA SER A 636 -20.21 -4.42 44.47
C SER A 636 -20.92 -4.88 43.20
N ASP A 637 -20.20 -5.14 42.11
CA ASP A 637 -20.72 -5.73 40.88
C ASP A 637 -20.40 -7.24 40.85
N PRO A 638 -21.25 -8.09 41.48
CA PRO A 638 -20.98 -9.52 41.61
C PRO A 638 -20.86 -10.17 40.22
N ASN A 639 -19.95 -11.11 40.09
CA ASN A 639 -19.93 -11.96 38.92
C ASN A 639 -21.18 -12.83 38.91
N LEU A 640 -21.80 -12.97 37.74
CA LEU A 640 -22.84 -13.96 37.54
C LEU A 640 -22.23 -15.35 37.78
N GLU A 641 -22.77 -16.07 38.75
CA GLU A 641 -22.45 -17.49 38.93
C GLU A 641 -22.90 -18.22 37.67
N GLN A 642 -21.95 -18.92 37.05
CA GLN A 642 -22.21 -19.76 35.89
C GLN A 642 -22.23 -21.21 36.35
N THR A 643 -23.19 -21.97 35.83
CA THR A 643 -23.17 -23.42 35.97
C THR A 643 -21.94 -24.00 35.26
N GLU A 644 -21.51 -25.19 35.67
CA GLU A 644 -20.38 -25.86 35.03
C GLU A 644 -20.63 -26.08 33.53
N GLU A 645 -21.85 -26.44 33.14
CA GLU A 645 -22.24 -26.65 31.74
C GLU A 645 -22.19 -25.38 30.90
N GLU A 646 -22.67 -24.25 31.44
CA GLU A 646 -22.55 -22.94 30.79
C GLU A 646 -21.09 -22.55 30.59
N ARG A 647 -20.25 -22.72 31.62
CA ARG A 647 -18.82 -22.43 31.56
C ARG A 647 -18.13 -23.28 30.48
N LEU A 648 -18.41 -24.58 30.43
CA LEU A 648 -17.82 -25.48 29.42
C LEU A 648 -18.28 -25.10 28.01
N THR A 649 -19.56 -24.76 27.83
CA THR A 649 -20.10 -24.32 26.53
C THR A 649 -19.44 -23.02 26.06
N GLN A 650 -19.28 -22.04 26.96
CA GLN A 650 -18.58 -20.79 26.63
C GLN A 650 -17.10 -21.00 26.31
N TRP A 651 -16.43 -21.99 26.94
CA TRP A 651 -15.07 -22.36 26.57
C TRP A 651 -15.00 -23.03 25.20
N GLU A 652 -15.96 -23.89 24.84
CA GLU A 652 -16.03 -24.46 23.49
C GLU A 652 -16.18 -23.36 22.43
N GLU A 653 -17.07 -22.40 22.66
CA GLU A 653 -17.26 -21.24 21.78
C GLU A 653 -16.00 -20.39 21.69
N GLU A 654 -15.34 -20.11 22.81
CA GLU A 654 -14.13 -19.29 22.83
C GLU A 654 -12.94 -20.00 22.16
N ILE A 655 -12.77 -21.31 22.34
CA ILE A 655 -11.73 -22.09 21.64
C ILE A 655 -11.98 -22.09 20.13
N CYS A 656 -13.25 -22.24 19.70
CA CYS A 656 -13.61 -22.11 18.30
C CYS A 656 -13.27 -20.72 17.77
N ARG A 657 -13.64 -19.67 18.51
CA ARG A 657 -13.32 -18.27 18.17
C ARG A 657 -11.81 -18.06 18.07
N LEU A 658 -11.01 -18.52 19.03
CA LEU A 658 -9.54 -18.40 19.01
C LEU A 658 -8.93 -19.13 17.82
N TYR A 659 -9.39 -20.35 17.51
CA TYR A 659 -8.92 -21.11 16.35
C TYR A 659 -9.25 -20.40 15.03
N GLN A 660 -10.48 -19.89 14.89
CA GLN A 660 -10.93 -19.13 13.72
C GLN A 660 -10.14 -17.82 13.56
N ASN A 661 -9.84 -17.16 14.67
CA ASN A 661 -8.93 -16.01 14.77
C ASN A 661 -7.45 -16.45 14.80
N GLY A 662 -7.10 -17.63 14.28
CA GLY A 662 -5.73 -18.12 14.08
C GLY A 662 -4.82 -18.20 15.32
N LYS A 663 -5.34 -17.98 16.53
CA LYS A 663 -4.62 -18.15 17.81
C LYS A 663 -4.56 -19.63 18.19
N LYS A 664 -4.05 -20.47 17.27
CA LYS A 664 -4.11 -21.94 17.37
C LYS A 664 -3.43 -22.49 18.62
N ASP A 665 -2.28 -21.94 19.00
CA ASP A 665 -1.55 -22.40 20.19
C ASP A 665 -2.32 -22.08 21.47
N ILE A 666 -2.93 -20.89 21.54
CA ILE A 666 -3.76 -20.47 22.69
C ILE A 666 -5.06 -21.30 22.72
N ALA A 667 -5.67 -21.54 21.56
CA ALA A 667 -6.86 -22.38 21.45
C ALA A 667 -6.59 -23.83 21.89
N ARG A 668 -5.44 -24.39 21.50
CA ARG A 668 -5.00 -25.73 21.98
C ARG A 668 -4.76 -25.73 23.48
N ASN A 669 -4.02 -24.74 23.98
CA ASN A 669 -3.76 -24.60 25.42
C ASN A 669 -5.07 -24.51 26.22
N ALA A 670 -6.05 -23.75 25.72
CA ALA A 670 -7.36 -23.64 26.33
C ALA A 670 -8.17 -24.93 26.29
N PHE A 671 -8.12 -25.69 25.19
CA PHE A 671 -8.73 -27.00 25.13
C PHE A 671 -8.13 -27.96 26.16
N GLU A 672 -6.80 -28.01 26.25
CA GLU A 672 -6.08 -28.91 27.16
C GLU A 672 -6.42 -28.64 28.63
N HIS A 673 -6.57 -27.36 29.02
CA HIS A 673 -6.82 -26.97 30.41
C HIS A 673 -8.31 -26.90 30.78
N CYS A 674 -9.20 -26.57 29.85
CA CYS A 674 -10.61 -26.30 30.16
C CYS A 674 -11.56 -27.44 29.76
N LEU A 675 -11.28 -28.18 28.68
CA LEU A 675 -12.24 -29.12 28.08
C LEU A 675 -11.81 -30.59 28.10
N LYS A 676 -10.51 -30.87 27.96
CA LYS A 676 -9.99 -32.22 27.73
C LYS A 676 -10.45 -33.26 28.77
N GLU A 677 -10.53 -32.88 30.04
CA GLU A 677 -10.94 -33.78 31.13
C GLU A 677 -12.44 -33.72 31.43
N HIS A 678 -13.18 -32.78 30.85
CA HIS A 678 -14.58 -32.47 31.20
C HIS A 678 -15.58 -32.81 30.08
N ARG A 679 -15.10 -32.97 28.83
CA ARG A 679 -15.92 -33.31 27.65
C ARG A 679 -15.43 -34.61 27.02
N SER A 680 -16.32 -35.30 26.31
CA SER A 680 -16.04 -36.56 25.63
C SER A 680 -15.32 -36.38 24.29
N TYR A 681 -14.28 -35.55 24.25
CA TYR A 681 -13.41 -35.40 23.08
C TYR A 681 -12.16 -36.24 23.29
N THR A 682 -11.75 -36.99 22.27
CA THR A 682 -10.59 -37.89 22.34
C THR A 682 -9.28 -37.11 22.43
N ASP A 683 -9.18 -36.04 21.63
CA ASP A 683 -8.08 -35.08 21.59
C ASP A 683 -8.54 -33.76 20.95
N TYR A 684 -7.60 -32.84 20.74
CA TYR A 684 -7.89 -31.52 20.17
C TYR A 684 -8.36 -31.59 18.71
N ASP A 685 -7.84 -32.53 17.91
CA ASP A 685 -8.20 -32.65 16.51
C ASP A 685 -9.62 -33.24 16.37
N ASP A 686 -9.99 -34.19 17.24
CA ASP A 686 -11.35 -34.70 17.37
C ASP A 686 -12.35 -33.58 17.74
N PHE A 687 -11.97 -32.69 18.67
CA PHE A 687 -12.76 -31.50 18.97
C PHE A 687 -12.93 -30.61 17.74
N LEU A 688 -11.86 -30.27 17.04
CA LEU A 688 -11.93 -29.41 15.85
C LEU A 688 -12.75 -30.05 14.72
N LEU A 689 -12.67 -31.37 14.54
CA LEU A 689 -13.50 -32.13 13.60
C LEU A 689 -14.97 -32.06 13.98
N SER A 690 -15.30 -32.28 15.26
CA SER A 690 -16.68 -32.25 15.76
C SER A 690 -17.35 -30.87 15.57
N LYS A 691 -16.55 -29.80 15.65
CA LYS A 691 -17.00 -28.42 15.43
C LYS A 691 -16.90 -27.98 13.96
N GLY A 692 -16.47 -28.87 13.05
CA GLY A 692 -16.34 -28.59 11.62
C GLY A 692 -15.26 -27.56 11.26
N LEU A 693 -14.30 -27.32 12.15
CA LEU A 693 -13.20 -26.35 11.96
C LEU A 693 -12.06 -26.92 11.11
N ILE A 694 -11.93 -28.25 11.09
CA ILE A 694 -11.05 -28.99 10.17
C ILE A 694 -11.86 -30.07 9.46
N LYS A 695 -11.39 -30.49 8.27
CA LYS A 695 -11.96 -31.62 7.53
C LYS A 695 -10.99 -32.79 7.61
N LYS A 696 -11.52 -34.01 7.74
CA LYS A 696 -10.71 -35.22 7.64
C LYS A 696 -10.26 -35.35 6.18
N GLU A 697 -8.95 -35.40 5.93
CA GLU A 697 -8.44 -35.74 4.61
C GLU A 697 -8.88 -37.17 4.28
N GLU A 698 -9.77 -37.31 3.29
CA GLU A 698 -10.00 -38.62 2.69
C GLU A 698 -8.74 -39.01 1.91
N PRO A 699 -8.21 -40.23 2.08
CA PRO A 699 -7.10 -40.69 1.26
C PRO A 699 -7.53 -40.60 -0.22
N PRO A 700 -6.60 -40.24 -1.14
CA PRO A 700 -6.96 -40.00 -2.52
C PRO A 700 -7.61 -41.25 -3.11
N VAL A 701 -8.87 -41.11 -3.51
CA VAL A 701 -9.55 -42.08 -4.36
C VAL A 701 -8.76 -42.15 -5.66
N GLU A 702 -8.06 -43.26 -5.88
CA GLU A 702 -7.48 -43.59 -7.18
C GLU A 702 -8.58 -43.45 -8.23
N LYS A 703 -8.40 -42.47 -9.13
CA LYS A 703 -9.22 -42.36 -10.33
C LYS A 703 -8.98 -43.60 -11.17
N LYS A 704 -9.91 -44.54 -11.12
CA LYS A 704 -9.99 -45.62 -12.11
C LYS A 704 -10.32 -44.99 -13.46
N GLU A 705 -9.35 -45.04 -14.36
CA GLU A 705 -9.56 -44.84 -15.79
C GLU A 705 -10.64 -45.80 -16.29
N VAL A 706 -11.66 -45.25 -16.96
CA VAL A 706 -12.59 -46.02 -17.77
C VAL A 706 -11.93 -46.14 -19.15
N VAL A 707 -11.34 -47.31 -19.42
CA VAL A 707 -10.99 -47.75 -20.78
C VAL A 707 -11.98 -48.84 -21.17
N GLU A 708 -12.65 -48.63 -22.29
CA GLU A 708 -13.57 -49.56 -22.94
C GLU A 708 -12.88 -50.86 -23.36
N GLU A 709 -13.62 -51.96 -23.13
CA GLU A 709 -13.58 -53.29 -23.73
C GLU A 709 -12.37 -53.73 -24.58
N GLN A 710 -11.72 -54.81 -24.12
CA GLN A 710 -11.51 -56.02 -24.93
C GLN A 710 -11.42 -57.28 -24.03
N LYS A 711 -12.16 -58.33 -24.40
CA LYS A 711 -12.41 -59.58 -23.65
C LYS A 711 -11.30 -60.63 -23.81
N ARG A 712 -10.84 -61.17 -22.65
CA ARG A 712 -10.61 -62.59 -22.17
C ARG A 712 -9.94 -63.66 -23.07
N PRO A 713 -9.47 -64.83 -22.52
CA PRO A 713 -9.38 -65.35 -21.13
C PRO A 713 -7.96 -65.92 -20.76
N GLU A 714 -7.61 -66.30 -19.51
CA GLU A 714 -7.85 -67.57 -18.78
C GLU A 714 -7.41 -67.38 -17.30
N ILE A 715 -8.26 -67.52 -16.27
CA ILE A 715 -8.72 -68.71 -15.51
C ILE A 715 -7.70 -69.31 -14.50
N LEU A 716 -7.86 -68.87 -13.23
CA LEU A 716 -7.86 -69.59 -11.92
C LEU A 716 -6.57 -70.27 -11.38
N PRO A 717 -6.51 -70.67 -10.08
CA PRO A 717 -7.35 -70.35 -8.88
C PRO A 717 -6.51 -69.80 -7.69
N ALA A 718 -7.01 -68.94 -6.79
CA ALA A 718 -7.90 -69.15 -5.63
C ALA A 718 -7.21 -69.55 -4.29
N VAL A 719 -7.91 -69.20 -3.20
CA VAL A 719 -7.85 -69.61 -1.78
C VAL A 719 -7.43 -68.43 -0.88
N ALA A 720 -8.38 -67.65 -0.32
CA ALA A 720 -9.16 -67.89 0.92
C ALA A 720 -8.25 -67.86 2.18
N LYS A 721 -8.60 -67.30 3.34
CA LYS A 721 -9.84 -66.77 3.94
C LYS A 721 -9.41 -66.24 5.32
N ALA A 722 -10.10 -65.23 5.86
CA ALA A 722 -10.43 -65.06 7.30
C ALA A 722 -9.24 -64.94 8.30
N ALA A 723 -9.31 -64.32 9.48
CA ALA A 723 -10.25 -63.49 10.21
C ALA A 723 -9.47 -63.05 11.47
N GLU A 724 -9.90 -61.95 12.09
CA GLU A 724 -9.82 -61.69 13.55
C GLU A 724 -8.41 -61.67 14.21
N SER A 725 -8.15 -61.03 15.34
CA SER A 725 -8.75 -59.93 16.09
C SER A 725 -7.73 -59.63 17.20
N SER A 726 -7.84 -58.44 17.79
CA SER A 726 -7.61 -58.20 19.22
C SER A 726 -6.18 -58.14 19.78
N GLN A 727 -5.88 -56.97 20.35
CA GLN A 727 -5.42 -56.75 21.74
C GLN A 727 -4.08 -57.38 22.20
N LYS A 728 -3.28 -56.80 23.09
CA LYS A 728 -3.12 -55.50 23.77
C LYS A 728 -1.76 -55.63 24.52
N SER A 729 -1.43 -54.57 25.25
CA SER A 729 -0.69 -54.55 26.52
C SER A 729 0.83 -54.79 26.52
N ASP A 730 1.51 -53.69 26.90
CA ASP A 730 2.27 -53.62 28.16
C ASP A 730 3.82 -53.62 28.14
N VAL A 731 4.35 -52.39 28.27
CA VAL A 731 4.93 -51.85 29.52
C VAL A 731 6.44 -52.02 29.84
N LEU A 732 7.02 -50.86 30.20
CA LEU A 732 8.11 -50.53 31.14
C LEU A 732 9.61 -50.76 30.77
N GLN A 733 10.27 -49.61 30.50
CA GLN A 733 11.42 -49.00 31.21
C GLN A 733 12.88 -49.51 31.07
N LYS A 734 13.74 -48.46 30.92
CA LYS A 734 15.03 -48.14 31.58
C LYS A 734 16.37 -48.35 30.83
N GLU A 735 16.90 -47.18 30.45
CA GLU A 735 18.25 -46.61 30.71
C GLU A 735 19.57 -47.24 30.21
N LYS A 736 20.35 -46.35 29.57
CA LYS A 736 21.83 -46.13 29.59
C LYS A 736 22.77 -46.99 28.74
N ALA A 737 23.46 -46.35 27.79
CA ALA A 737 24.87 -45.90 27.89
C ALA A 737 25.62 -45.87 26.53
N VAL A 738 26.52 -44.89 26.40
CA VAL A 738 27.46 -44.62 25.27
C VAL A 738 28.67 -45.58 25.33
N PRO A 739 29.44 -45.78 24.23
CA PRO A 739 30.77 -45.14 24.16
C PRO A 739 31.21 -44.65 22.75
N ARG A 740 32.42 -44.07 22.70
CA ARG A 740 33.03 -43.16 21.71
C ARG A 740 34.43 -43.68 21.29
N ALA A 741 34.99 -43.15 20.18
CA ALA A 741 36.43 -42.99 19.79
C ALA A 741 37.17 -44.18 19.14
N ALA A 742 38.27 -44.08 18.37
CA ALA A 742 39.00 -43.08 17.53
C ALA A 742 40.34 -43.73 17.04
N ASN A 743 41.13 -43.00 16.21
CA ASN A 743 42.60 -43.12 15.86
C ASN A 743 42.98 -43.84 14.54
N LYS A 744 44.08 -43.55 13.80
CA LYS A 744 45.15 -42.52 13.73
C LYS A 744 46.02 -42.77 12.45
N THR A 745 46.84 -41.76 12.09
CA THR A 745 47.97 -41.58 11.12
C THR A 745 49.06 -42.69 11.07
N PRO A 746 50.09 -42.72 10.14
CA PRO A 746 51.16 -41.70 9.93
C PRO A 746 51.81 -41.58 8.50
N ALA A 747 52.99 -40.94 8.41
CA ALA A 747 53.59 -40.17 7.29
C ALA A 747 54.85 -40.78 6.59
N ALA A 748 55.30 -40.10 5.51
CA ALA A 748 56.70 -39.78 5.08
C ALA A 748 57.29 -40.30 3.73
N SER A 749 57.78 -39.33 2.94
CA SER A 749 59.01 -39.27 2.09
C SER A 749 59.28 -40.24 0.92
N SER A 750 59.56 -39.71 -0.28
CA SER A 750 60.85 -39.84 -1.05
C SER A 750 60.74 -39.47 -2.55
N GLN A 751 61.80 -38.81 -3.06
CA GLN A 751 62.19 -38.57 -4.47
C GLN A 751 63.09 -39.74 -4.98
N PRO A 752 63.73 -39.79 -6.19
CA PRO A 752 63.49 -39.23 -7.56
C PRO A 752 63.88 -40.21 -8.75
N LYS A 753 64.00 -39.66 -9.98
CA LYS A 753 64.61 -40.15 -11.28
C LYS A 753 63.62 -40.79 -12.30
N GLN A 754 63.67 -40.57 -13.63
CA GLN A 754 64.82 -40.46 -14.55
C GLN A 754 64.46 -39.90 -15.97
N GLU A 755 65.44 -39.27 -16.65
CA GLU A 755 65.81 -39.21 -18.10
C GLU A 755 64.80 -38.81 -19.23
N GLU A 756 65.06 -37.69 -19.95
CA GLU A 756 65.77 -37.52 -21.26
C GLU A 756 64.91 -37.92 -22.49
N LYS A 757 64.86 -37.25 -23.66
CA LYS A 757 65.71 -36.26 -24.34
C LYS A 757 64.99 -35.71 -25.60
N GLY A 758 65.37 -34.51 -26.04
CA GLY A 758 65.13 -33.93 -27.37
C GLY A 758 64.96 -32.40 -27.32
N LYS A 759 66.02 -31.60 -27.08
CA LYS A 759 66.96 -30.94 -28.06
C LYS A 759 66.22 -30.11 -29.15
N GLN A 760 66.54 -28.87 -29.50
CA GLN A 760 67.69 -27.94 -29.32
C GLN A 760 67.15 -26.51 -29.66
N ALA A 761 67.38 -25.45 -28.88
CA ALA A 761 68.58 -24.62 -28.69
C ALA A 761 68.83 -23.55 -29.79
N ALA A 762 68.77 -22.25 -29.43
CA ALA A 762 69.92 -21.32 -29.42
C ALA A 762 69.49 -19.83 -29.28
N ALA A 763 70.09 -19.14 -28.30
CA ALA A 763 70.13 -17.68 -28.09
C ALA A 763 71.29 -17.05 -28.95
N PRO A 764 71.88 -15.83 -28.72
CA PRO A 764 71.63 -14.74 -27.72
C PRO A 764 71.88 -13.28 -28.25
N LYS A 765 71.98 -12.32 -27.29
CA LYS A 765 72.63 -10.96 -27.30
C LYS A 765 71.69 -9.78 -27.66
N ALA A 766 71.72 -8.59 -27.05
CA ALA A 766 72.52 -7.98 -25.98
C ALA A 766 71.77 -6.75 -25.38
N LYS A 767 72.17 -6.38 -24.16
CA LYS A 767 71.88 -5.15 -23.35
C LYS A 767 72.73 -3.94 -23.83
N PRO A 768 72.81 -2.76 -23.14
CA PRO A 768 71.86 -1.94 -22.33
C PRO A 768 72.00 -0.39 -22.58
N LYS A 769 71.26 0.47 -21.83
CA LYS A 769 71.72 1.69 -21.05
C LYS A 769 70.57 2.70 -20.85
N GLU A 770 70.13 3.01 -19.61
CA GLU A 770 70.63 3.95 -18.57
C GLU A 770 69.86 5.30 -18.59
N THR A 771 68.97 5.57 -17.60
CA THR A 771 69.09 6.53 -16.44
C THR A 771 68.87 8.02 -16.83
N THR A 772 68.17 8.93 -16.13
CA THR A 772 68.11 9.31 -14.70
C THR A 772 66.99 10.37 -14.43
N ALA A 773 66.43 10.36 -13.21
CA ALA A 773 66.16 11.49 -12.27
C ALA A 773 65.17 12.67 -12.56
N SER A 774 64.10 12.70 -11.74
CA SER A 774 63.74 13.70 -10.70
C SER A 774 63.25 15.15 -11.00
N LEU A 775 62.26 15.56 -10.17
CA LEU A 775 61.92 16.90 -9.60
C LEU A 775 60.75 17.74 -10.15
N SER A 776 59.67 17.73 -9.34
CA SER A 776 58.84 18.85 -8.81
C SER A 776 58.65 20.16 -9.60
N ARG A 777 57.38 20.62 -9.69
CA ARG A 777 56.82 21.83 -9.01
C ARG A 777 55.51 22.30 -9.71
N LYS A 778 54.45 22.50 -8.92
CA LYS A 778 53.39 23.51 -9.19
C LYS A 778 54.03 24.92 -9.10
N PRO A 779 53.55 25.96 -9.81
CA PRO A 779 52.34 26.73 -9.44
C PRO A 779 51.49 27.22 -10.65
N VAL A 780 50.16 27.31 -10.52
CA VAL A 780 49.33 28.53 -10.27
C VAL A 780 49.40 29.60 -11.39
N SER A 781 48.26 29.82 -12.06
CA SER A 781 47.53 31.11 -12.12
C SER A 781 47.21 31.75 -13.48
N PHE A 782 46.03 32.40 -13.45
CA PHE A 782 45.53 33.56 -14.21
C PHE A 782 45.22 33.45 -15.71
N ALA A 783 43.92 33.29 -15.96
CA ALA A 783 43.00 34.30 -16.52
C ALA A 783 43.40 35.17 -17.71
N SER A 784 42.39 35.35 -18.56
CA SER A 784 41.96 36.63 -19.18
C SER A 784 42.19 36.79 -20.69
N THR A 785 41.06 36.65 -21.39
CA THR A 785 40.47 37.56 -22.39
C THR A 785 41.06 37.73 -23.80
N ASN A 786 40.11 37.61 -24.75
CA ASN A 786 39.86 38.45 -25.93
C ASN A 786 40.93 38.57 -27.04
N LYS A 787 40.59 38.09 -28.26
CA LYS A 787 40.04 38.91 -29.37
C LYS A 787 39.95 38.14 -30.71
N LYS A 788 38.87 38.47 -31.42
CA LYS A 788 38.57 38.42 -32.87
C LYS A 788 39.76 38.23 -33.84
N SER A 789 39.59 37.44 -34.90
CA SER A 789 39.14 37.95 -36.23
C SER A 789 39.35 36.95 -37.39
N ASN A 790 38.35 36.90 -38.26
CA ASN A 790 38.35 36.83 -39.73
C ASN A 790 39.08 35.76 -40.56
N SER A 791 38.29 35.30 -41.54
CA SER A 791 38.55 35.09 -42.98
C SER A 791 38.54 33.64 -43.46
N THR A 792 37.46 33.22 -44.12
CA THR A 792 37.15 33.24 -45.58
C THR A 792 37.89 32.15 -46.35
N LEU A 793 37.16 31.28 -47.07
CA LEU A 793 37.51 30.61 -48.34
C LEU A 793 36.25 29.85 -48.88
N PRO A 794 36.14 29.49 -50.18
CA PRO A 794 35.09 30.01 -51.08
C PRO A 794 34.15 28.96 -51.75
N PHE A 795 33.12 29.47 -52.46
CA PHE A 795 32.19 28.81 -53.42
C PHE A 795 32.91 27.94 -54.48
N GLY A 796 32.49 26.70 -54.84
CA GLY A 796 31.32 26.24 -55.65
C GLY A 796 31.84 25.36 -56.84
N PRO A 797 31.05 24.67 -57.72
CA PRO A 797 29.58 24.54 -57.81
C PRO A 797 29.00 23.11 -58.16
N LEU A 798 27.67 22.98 -57.99
CA LEU A 798 26.67 22.20 -58.78
C LEU A 798 26.86 20.69 -59.09
N VAL A 799 25.97 19.84 -58.53
CA VAL A 799 25.12 18.89 -59.30
C VAL A 799 23.78 18.63 -58.56
N ARG A 800 22.70 19.12 -59.19
CA ARG A 800 21.30 18.63 -59.33
C ARG A 800 20.66 17.68 -58.30
N SER A 801 19.51 18.13 -57.77
CA SER A 801 18.40 17.30 -57.27
C SER A 801 17.82 16.37 -58.36
N PRO A 802 17.05 15.36 -57.94
CA PRO A 802 15.68 15.27 -58.41
C PRO A 802 14.66 15.21 -57.27
N ALA A 803 13.60 15.97 -57.47
CA ALA A 803 12.42 16.07 -56.62
C ALA A 803 11.49 14.87 -56.82
N PHE A 804 11.08 14.24 -55.71
CA PHE A 804 9.89 13.39 -55.50
C PHE A 804 9.81 13.26 -53.96
N PHE A 805 8.86 13.77 -53.17
CA PHE A 805 7.45 14.09 -53.33
C PHE A 805 7.11 15.34 -52.49
N ASN A 806 6.32 16.23 -53.06
CA ASN A 806 5.42 17.14 -52.35
C ASN A 806 4.10 16.39 -52.12
N PRO A 807 3.40 16.60 -51.00
CA PRO A 807 1.95 16.62 -51.04
C PRO A 807 1.44 18.01 -50.66
N SER A 808 0.63 18.52 -51.57
CA SER A 808 -0.07 19.79 -51.57
C SER A 808 -1.03 19.97 -50.37
N PRO A 809 -1.40 21.23 -50.04
CA PRO A 809 -2.33 21.55 -48.97
C PRO A 809 -3.78 21.45 -49.49
N ASN A 810 -4.47 20.32 -49.24
CA ASN A 810 -5.94 20.24 -49.14
C ASN A 810 -6.39 18.78 -48.95
N SER A 811 -6.58 18.38 -47.70
CA SER A 811 -7.57 17.36 -47.34
C SER A 811 -8.28 17.83 -46.07
N ARG A 812 -9.43 18.47 -46.22
CA ARG A 812 -10.37 18.70 -45.12
C ARG A 812 -10.84 17.34 -44.63
N VAL A 813 -10.34 16.89 -43.47
CA VAL A 813 -10.98 15.82 -42.69
C VAL A 813 -11.96 16.49 -41.74
N THR A 814 -13.22 16.52 -42.15
CA THR A 814 -14.35 16.91 -41.30
C THR A 814 -14.74 15.71 -40.42
N GLY A 815 -14.65 15.85 -39.10
CA GLY A 815 -15.21 14.91 -38.13
C GLY A 815 -14.33 14.72 -36.89
N ILE A 816 -14.56 15.51 -35.83
CA ILE A 816 -13.89 15.36 -34.53
C ILE A 816 -14.86 14.67 -33.57
N MET A 817 -14.58 13.40 -33.27
CA MET A 817 -15.06 12.67 -32.10
C MET A 817 -13.89 11.83 -31.55
N ASP A 818 -13.68 11.89 -30.22
CA ASP A 818 -12.72 11.15 -29.40
C ASP A 818 -11.23 11.14 -29.80
N ALA A 819 -10.46 12.05 -29.18
CA ALA A 819 -8.99 12.15 -29.24
C ALA A 819 -8.23 11.00 -28.51
N ARG A 820 -8.85 9.83 -28.35
CA ARG A 820 -8.17 8.56 -28.00
C ARG A 820 -8.16 7.56 -29.16
N GLY A 821 -8.89 7.82 -30.24
CA GLY A 821 -9.02 6.90 -31.39
C GLY A 821 -8.02 7.15 -32.53
N ILE A 822 -7.38 8.32 -32.58
CA ILE A 822 -6.44 8.65 -33.66
C ILE A 822 -5.04 8.20 -33.20
N LEU A 823 -4.54 7.12 -33.81
CA LEU A 823 -3.46 6.19 -33.39
C LEU A 823 -3.90 4.93 -32.61
N GLN A 824 -5.18 4.54 -32.69
CA GLN A 824 -5.48 3.10 -32.77
C GLN A 824 -5.50 2.69 -34.25
N GLY A 825 -4.30 2.45 -34.76
CA GLY A 825 -4.03 2.11 -36.16
C GLY A 825 -2.61 2.59 -36.47
N THR A 826 -1.55 1.88 -36.11
CA THR A 826 -1.40 0.44 -35.88
C THR A 826 -0.75 0.18 -34.52
N SER A 827 -1.50 -0.28 -33.51
CA SER A 827 -0.92 -1.45 -32.84
C SER A 827 -0.95 -2.51 -33.93
N SER A 828 0.20 -3.02 -34.34
CA SER A 828 0.21 -4.21 -35.18
C SER A 828 -0.35 -5.34 -34.32
N THR A 829 -1.67 -5.45 -34.19
CA THR A 829 -2.32 -6.74 -34.15
C THR A 829 -2.17 -7.35 -35.55
N VAL A 830 -0.92 -7.66 -35.90
CA VAL A 830 -0.60 -8.56 -37.01
C VAL A 830 -0.73 -9.97 -36.43
N PRO A 831 -1.46 -10.85 -37.12
CA PRO A 831 -1.85 -12.17 -36.64
C PRO A 831 -0.63 -13.08 -36.44
N ALA A 832 -0.78 -14.06 -35.54
CA ALA A 832 0.02 -15.27 -35.37
C ALA A 832 1.23 -15.42 -36.32
N GLY A 833 2.46 -15.43 -35.80
CA GLY A 833 3.63 -15.65 -36.65
C GLY A 833 4.82 -16.17 -35.87
N VAL A 834 5.40 -17.27 -36.36
CA VAL A 834 6.48 -18.06 -35.74
C VAL A 834 5.97 -18.91 -34.56
N THR A 835 5.68 -20.18 -34.79
CA THR A 835 5.42 -21.17 -33.71
C THR A 835 6.73 -21.61 -33.05
N GLU A 836 6.68 -22.25 -31.88
CA GLU A 836 7.89 -22.84 -31.28
C GLU A 836 8.58 -23.85 -32.21
N THR A 837 7.81 -24.47 -33.11
CA THR A 837 8.29 -25.40 -34.14
C THR A 837 8.84 -24.72 -35.40
N ASP A 838 8.88 -23.39 -35.47
CA ASP A 838 9.36 -22.68 -36.65
C ASP A 838 10.86 -22.96 -36.91
N PRO A 839 11.24 -23.43 -38.12
CA PRO A 839 12.61 -23.82 -38.42
C PRO A 839 13.62 -22.66 -38.35
N VAL A 840 13.18 -21.44 -38.63
CA VAL A 840 14.03 -20.23 -38.58
C VAL A 840 14.24 -19.84 -37.12
N TYR A 841 13.18 -19.88 -36.30
CA TYR A 841 13.27 -19.63 -34.87
C TYR A 841 14.19 -20.61 -34.15
N GLN A 842 14.02 -21.91 -34.37
CA GLN A 842 14.83 -22.94 -33.72
C GLN A 842 16.32 -22.86 -34.07
N ARG A 843 16.65 -22.52 -35.33
CA ARG A 843 18.04 -22.27 -35.74
C ARG A 843 18.62 -21.01 -35.12
N MET A 844 17.79 -19.98 -34.93
CA MET A 844 18.23 -18.70 -34.38
C MET A 844 18.36 -18.71 -32.86
N LYS A 845 17.51 -19.47 -32.15
CA LYS A 845 17.47 -19.53 -30.69
C LYS A 845 18.84 -19.82 -30.09
N GLY A 846 19.51 -20.89 -30.51
CA GLY A 846 20.85 -21.23 -30.01
C GLY A 846 21.94 -20.19 -30.33
N PHE A 847 21.79 -19.43 -31.41
CA PHE A 847 22.68 -18.30 -31.70
C PHE A 847 22.38 -17.11 -30.78
N LEU A 848 21.10 -16.77 -30.59
CA LEU A 848 20.67 -15.67 -29.71
C LEU A 848 21.01 -15.94 -28.25
N ASP A 849 20.86 -17.18 -27.78
CA ASP A 849 21.29 -17.62 -26.44
C ASP A 849 22.79 -17.37 -26.23
N ASN A 850 23.62 -17.61 -27.25
CA ASN A 850 25.07 -17.33 -27.20
C ASN A 850 25.40 -15.83 -27.27
N VAL A 851 24.62 -15.04 -28.04
CA VAL A 851 24.78 -13.58 -28.12
C VAL A 851 24.44 -12.91 -26.79
N PHE A 852 23.32 -13.28 -26.18
CA PHE A 852 22.84 -12.71 -24.91
C PHE A 852 23.44 -13.38 -23.66
N GLY A 853 24.05 -14.57 -23.80
CA GLY A 853 24.74 -15.28 -22.72
C GLY A 853 26.17 -14.79 -22.43
N LYS A 854 26.78 -14.03 -23.34
CA LYS A 854 28.05 -13.30 -23.10
C LYS A 854 27.71 -11.92 -22.53
N SER A 855 28.55 -11.38 -21.63
CA SER A 855 28.22 -10.15 -20.88
C SER A 855 27.64 -9.03 -21.77
N ALA A 856 26.54 -8.43 -21.31
CA ALA A 856 25.74 -7.45 -22.07
C ALA A 856 26.57 -6.29 -22.66
N ASP A 857 27.66 -5.91 -22.02
CA ASP A 857 28.56 -4.84 -22.45
C ASP A 857 29.23 -5.12 -23.80
N THR A 858 29.71 -6.34 -24.01
CA THR A 858 30.32 -6.72 -25.28
C THR A 858 29.29 -6.95 -26.39
N ALA A 859 28.02 -7.16 -26.05
CA ALA A 859 26.97 -7.42 -27.02
C ALA A 859 26.41 -6.13 -27.63
N LEU A 860 26.09 -5.12 -26.81
CA LEU A 860 25.56 -3.82 -27.27
C LEU A 860 26.48 -3.13 -28.28
N ASP A 861 27.76 -2.98 -27.95
CA ASP A 861 28.71 -2.27 -28.81
C ASP A 861 29.12 -3.08 -30.05
N ARG A 862 29.09 -4.42 -29.99
CA ARG A 862 29.52 -5.31 -31.08
C ARG A 862 28.41 -5.70 -32.06
N TYR A 863 27.19 -5.90 -31.57
CA TYR A 863 26.07 -6.40 -32.38
C TYR A 863 24.99 -5.34 -32.63
N PHE A 864 24.88 -4.30 -31.79
CA PHE A 864 23.77 -3.35 -31.82
C PHE A 864 24.20 -1.89 -32.07
N SER A 865 25.50 -1.60 -32.29
CA SER A 865 26.01 -0.24 -32.47
C SER A 865 25.66 0.42 -33.82
N CYS A 866 25.05 -0.30 -34.76
CA CYS A 866 24.46 0.22 -36.02
C CYS A 866 25.37 1.12 -36.90
N LYS A 867 26.70 1.04 -36.73
CA LYS A 867 27.70 1.89 -37.43
C LYS A 867 28.18 1.35 -38.78
N ASP A 868 28.07 0.05 -39.00
CA ASP A 868 28.58 -0.66 -40.18
C ASP A 868 27.44 -1.45 -40.84
N GLU A 869 27.43 -1.58 -42.16
CA GLU A 869 26.45 -2.38 -42.91
C GLU A 869 26.46 -3.87 -42.52
N SER A 870 27.55 -4.32 -41.87
CA SER A 870 27.70 -5.65 -41.27
C SER A 870 27.13 -5.79 -39.86
N CYS A 871 26.49 -4.75 -39.32
CA CYS A 871 25.86 -4.81 -37.99
C CYS A 871 24.76 -5.88 -37.97
N PHE A 872 24.75 -6.69 -36.92
CA PHE A 872 23.83 -7.82 -36.75
C PHE A 872 22.36 -7.40 -36.95
N LEU A 873 21.94 -6.26 -36.38
CA LEU A 873 20.59 -5.73 -36.57
C LEU A 873 20.25 -5.43 -38.04
N ILE A 874 21.18 -4.80 -38.76
CA ILE A 874 20.99 -4.44 -40.17
C ILE A 874 20.91 -5.71 -41.03
N MET A 875 21.68 -6.74 -40.70
CA MET A 875 21.60 -8.05 -41.36
C MET A 875 20.29 -8.78 -41.07
N MET A 876 19.76 -8.67 -39.85
CA MET A 876 18.49 -9.31 -39.47
C MET A 876 17.28 -8.66 -40.14
N ASN A 877 17.26 -7.33 -40.22
CA ASN A 877 16.13 -6.61 -40.82
C ASN A 877 16.03 -6.77 -42.35
N LYS A 878 17.08 -7.27 -43.02
CA LYS A 878 17.03 -7.65 -44.44
C LYS A 878 16.21 -8.92 -44.70
N ASP A 879 15.86 -9.69 -43.66
CA ASP A 879 15.12 -10.94 -43.74
C ASP A 879 13.95 -10.92 -42.74
N ASP A 880 12.74 -10.67 -43.26
CA ASP A 880 11.51 -10.53 -42.46
C ASP A 880 11.23 -11.74 -41.56
N ALA A 881 11.57 -12.95 -42.00
CA ALA A 881 11.40 -14.16 -41.19
C ALA A 881 12.35 -14.18 -39.99
N LYS A 882 13.61 -13.73 -40.18
CA LYS A 882 14.57 -13.61 -39.08
C LYS A 882 14.21 -12.48 -38.13
N TRP A 883 13.71 -11.36 -38.63
CA TRP A 883 13.25 -10.25 -37.79
C TRP A 883 12.05 -10.65 -36.91
N LYS A 884 11.08 -11.38 -37.47
CA LYS A 884 9.95 -11.94 -36.71
C LYS A 884 10.40 -12.95 -35.66
N ALA A 885 11.32 -13.85 -36.01
CA ALA A 885 11.91 -14.80 -35.06
C ALA A 885 12.67 -14.08 -33.93
N PHE A 886 13.37 -12.99 -34.23
CA PHE A 886 14.06 -12.17 -33.23
C PHE A 886 13.11 -11.43 -32.31
N ARG A 887 12.06 -10.80 -32.86
CA ARG A 887 11.01 -10.15 -32.07
C ARG A 887 10.36 -11.13 -31.09
N ARG A 888 9.98 -12.32 -31.58
CA ARG A 888 9.46 -13.41 -30.72
C ARG A 888 10.44 -13.80 -29.62
N TYR A 889 11.73 -13.92 -29.94
CA TYR A 889 12.75 -14.24 -28.93
C TYR A 889 12.81 -13.18 -27.81
N LEU A 890 12.74 -11.89 -28.16
CA LEU A 890 12.73 -10.80 -27.20
C LEU A 890 11.45 -10.79 -26.34
N GLU A 891 10.30 -11.10 -26.93
CA GLU A 891 9.02 -11.26 -26.23
C GLU A 891 9.02 -12.47 -25.27
N GLU A 892 9.59 -13.61 -25.67
CA GLU A 892 9.75 -14.80 -24.79
C GLU A 892 10.69 -14.52 -23.60
N HIS A 893 11.59 -13.54 -23.71
CA HIS A 893 12.57 -13.19 -22.70
C HIS A 893 12.39 -11.76 -22.16
N GLU A 894 11.14 -11.29 -22.09
CA GLU A 894 10.78 -9.95 -21.61
C GLU A 894 11.48 -9.59 -20.28
N SER A 895 11.53 -10.55 -19.34
CA SER A 895 12.16 -10.40 -18.02
C SER A 895 13.68 -10.17 -18.05
N SER A 896 14.35 -10.56 -19.14
CA SER A 896 15.80 -10.42 -19.33
C SER A 896 16.17 -9.17 -20.14
N LEU A 897 15.21 -8.49 -20.75
CA LEU A 897 15.44 -7.29 -21.57
C LEU A 897 16.12 -6.17 -20.77
N SER A 898 15.74 -5.96 -19.51
CA SER A 898 16.35 -4.94 -18.63
C SER A 898 17.83 -5.23 -18.31
N GLN A 899 18.23 -6.51 -18.33
CA GLN A 899 19.61 -6.94 -18.15
C GLN A 899 20.43 -6.79 -19.44
N TRP A 900 19.82 -7.08 -20.59
CA TRP A 900 20.45 -6.98 -21.91
C TRP A 900 20.56 -5.53 -22.40
N PHE A 901 19.54 -4.72 -22.12
CA PHE A 901 19.36 -3.34 -22.54
C PHE A 901 19.09 -2.43 -21.34
N SER A 902 20.02 -2.40 -20.37
CA SER A 902 19.84 -1.53 -19.21
C SER A 902 19.81 -0.06 -19.65
N LEU A 903 18.84 0.70 -19.14
CA LEU A 903 18.67 2.11 -19.48
C LEU A 903 19.96 2.91 -19.20
N GLN A 904 20.65 2.62 -18.10
CA GLN A 904 21.92 3.27 -17.79
C GLN A 904 22.95 3.13 -18.90
N LYS A 905 23.09 1.92 -19.47
CA LYS A 905 24.06 1.65 -20.54
C LYS A 905 23.62 2.21 -21.88
N LEU A 906 22.31 2.22 -22.16
CA LEU A 906 21.77 2.85 -23.37
C LEU A 906 22.06 4.35 -23.38
N PHE A 907 21.98 5.03 -22.24
CA PHE A 907 22.21 6.48 -22.16
C PHE A 907 23.67 6.89 -21.90
N GLU A 908 24.59 5.93 -21.75
CA GLU A 908 26.04 6.20 -21.75
C GLU A 908 26.56 6.63 -23.13
N ILE A 909 27.66 7.37 -23.13
CA ILE A 909 28.36 7.78 -24.35
C ILE A 909 28.89 6.54 -25.08
N ALA A 910 28.60 6.45 -26.38
CA ALA A 910 29.09 5.36 -27.22
C ALA A 910 30.63 5.41 -27.34
N PRO A 911 31.30 4.31 -27.72
CA PRO A 911 32.77 4.26 -27.83
C PRO A 911 33.42 5.29 -28.77
N ASP A 912 32.64 5.96 -29.64
CA ASP A 912 33.13 7.06 -30.49
C ASP A 912 33.25 8.41 -29.77
N GLY A 913 32.72 8.52 -28.55
CA GLY A 913 32.78 9.72 -27.72
C GLY A 913 31.82 10.85 -28.13
N THR A 914 30.93 10.66 -29.10
CA THR A 914 30.15 11.77 -29.70
C THR A 914 28.67 11.81 -29.29
N ARG A 915 28.00 10.65 -29.19
CA ARG A 915 26.56 10.53 -28.89
C ARG A 915 26.32 9.39 -27.89
N SER A 916 25.14 9.36 -27.27
CA SER A 916 24.75 8.21 -26.45
C SER A 916 24.54 6.96 -27.30
N ARG A 917 24.65 5.76 -26.72
CA ARG A 917 24.31 4.51 -27.42
C ARG A 917 22.85 4.54 -27.90
N PHE A 918 21.95 5.11 -27.11
CA PHE A 918 20.54 5.31 -27.42
C PHE A 918 20.34 6.18 -28.67
N GLU A 919 20.96 7.36 -28.71
CA GLU A 919 20.85 8.26 -29.87
C GLU A 919 21.49 7.63 -31.12
N THR A 920 22.62 6.94 -30.95
CA THR A 920 23.29 6.22 -32.05
C THR A 920 22.39 5.16 -32.66
N MET A 921 21.69 4.39 -31.83
CA MET A 921 20.72 3.39 -32.28
C MET A 921 19.49 4.03 -32.92
N ALA A 922 18.90 5.06 -32.29
CA ALA A 922 17.69 5.73 -32.78
C ALA A 922 17.89 6.51 -34.10
N ARG A 923 19.13 6.87 -34.44
CA ARG A 923 19.47 7.47 -35.74
C ARG A 923 19.53 6.47 -36.89
N ASN A 924 19.55 5.17 -36.59
CA ASN A 924 19.40 4.10 -37.58
C ASN A 924 17.94 3.60 -37.58
N PRO A 925 17.26 3.49 -38.74
CA PRO A 925 15.87 3.02 -38.78
C PRO A 925 15.64 1.68 -38.08
N VAL A 926 16.58 0.73 -38.21
CA VAL A 926 16.47 -0.59 -37.58
C VAL A 926 16.69 -0.52 -36.07
N GLY A 927 17.62 0.33 -35.64
CA GLY A 927 17.86 0.58 -34.22
C GLY A 927 16.68 1.28 -33.56
N LEU A 928 16.02 2.19 -34.27
CA LEU A 928 14.81 2.88 -33.80
C LEU A 928 13.64 1.90 -33.57
N GLN A 929 13.41 0.96 -34.49
CA GLN A 929 12.38 -0.09 -34.31
C GLN A 929 12.69 -1.04 -33.15
N LEU A 930 13.97 -1.35 -32.92
CA LEU A 930 14.36 -2.12 -31.74
C LEU A 930 14.13 -1.32 -30.45
N LEU A 931 14.47 -0.04 -30.42
CA LEU A 931 14.24 0.81 -29.25
C LEU A 931 12.74 0.98 -28.97
N GLU A 932 11.92 1.13 -30.00
CA GLU A 932 10.47 1.13 -29.87
C GLU A 932 9.98 -0.19 -29.24
N LEU A 933 10.43 -1.34 -29.75
CA LEU A 933 10.11 -2.65 -29.18
C LEU A 933 10.55 -2.76 -27.72
N ILE A 934 11.79 -2.40 -27.40
CA ILE A 934 12.32 -2.42 -26.03
C ILE A 934 11.47 -1.55 -25.11
N PHE A 935 11.14 -0.32 -25.53
CA PHE A 935 10.37 0.62 -24.71
C PHE A 935 8.88 0.25 -24.63
N SER A 936 8.38 -0.55 -25.58
CA SER A 936 7.03 -1.13 -25.51
C SER A 936 6.94 -2.33 -24.55
N LEU A 937 8.03 -3.08 -24.39
CA LEU A 937 8.10 -4.31 -23.57
C LEU A 937 8.68 -4.07 -22.16
N VAL A 938 9.47 -3.03 -21.95
CA VAL A 938 10.11 -2.74 -20.66
C VAL A 938 9.41 -1.56 -19.96
N PRO A 939 8.76 -1.78 -18.80
CA PRO A 939 8.16 -0.68 -18.04
C PRO A 939 9.23 0.27 -17.50
N ILE A 940 9.14 1.54 -17.87
CA ILE A 940 10.16 2.57 -17.63
C ILE A 940 10.27 3.03 -16.16
N ASP A 941 9.37 2.62 -15.26
CA ASP A 941 9.13 3.40 -14.04
C ASP A 941 9.99 3.13 -12.79
N ARG A 942 11.01 2.26 -12.83
CA ARG A 942 11.82 1.92 -11.62
C ARG A 942 13.26 2.43 -11.60
N ASP A 943 13.99 2.42 -12.70
CA ASP A 943 15.43 2.73 -12.72
C ASP A 943 15.79 4.14 -13.22
N VAL A 944 14.79 4.96 -13.49
CA VAL A 944 14.96 6.19 -14.28
C VAL A 944 15.59 7.34 -13.51
N ARG A 945 15.43 7.43 -12.19
CA ARG A 945 15.81 8.64 -11.44
C ARG A 945 17.32 8.89 -11.40
N SER A 946 18.15 7.84 -11.38
CA SER A 946 19.62 7.95 -11.35
C SER A 946 20.22 8.45 -12.67
N ILE A 947 19.53 8.20 -13.79
CA ILE A 947 19.94 8.58 -15.15
C ILE A 947 19.03 9.66 -15.75
N PHE A 948 18.05 10.15 -14.99
CA PHE A 948 17.01 11.07 -15.44
C PHE A 948 17.61 12.33 -16.08
N THR A 949 18.65 12.88 -15.45
CA THR A 949 19.39 14.04 -15.97
C THR A 949 20.09 13.72 -17.29
N THR A 950 20.74 12.56 -17.41
CA THR A 950 21.43 12.10 -18.62
C THR A 950 20.44 11.84 -19.76
N MET A 951 19.28 11.25 -19.44
CA MET A 951 18.21 11.03 -20.41
C MET A 951 17.63 12.34 -20.90
N CYS A 952 17.29 13.25 -19.98
CA CYS A 952 16.85 14.59 -20.35
C CYS A 952 17.92 15.33 -21.15
N GLN A 953 19.20 15.06 -20.90
CA GLN A 953 20.26 15.62 -21.72
C GLN A 953 20.22 15.13 -23.17
N VAL A 954 20.10 13.82 -23.37
CA VAL A 954 20.02 13.23 -24.70
C VAL A 954 18.76 13.69 -25.46
N PHE A 955 17.61 13.74 -24.81
CA PHE A 955 16.36 14.13 -25.47
C PHE A 955 16.18 15.65 -25.60
N PHE A 956 16.64 16.44 -24.62
CA PHE A 956 16.23 17.83 -24.47
C PHE A 956 17.37 18.85 -24.25
N THR A 957 18.65 18.44 -24.16
CA THR A 957 19.74 19.43 -23.95
C THR A 957 20.52 19.86 -25.18
N ASP A 958 21.06 21.06 -24.97
CA ASP A 958 22.05 21.82 -25.70
C ASP A 958 21.54 22.62 -26.90
N LEU A 959 20.53 23.44 -26.63
CA LEU A 959 20.19 24.56 -27.51
C LEU A 959 21.36 25.57 -27.65
N LYS A 960 22.41 25.59 -26.80
CA LYS A 960 23.53 26.56 -26.86
C LYS A 960 23.12 28.04 -27.06
N GLY A 961 21.92 28.43 -26.62
CA GLY A 961 21.35 29.76 -26.88
C GLY A 961 20.77 29.96 -28.28
N LEU A 962 20.43 28.87 -28.98
CA LEU A 962 19.70 28.83 -30.24
C LEU A 962 18.18 28.77 -30.00
N ASN A 963 17.41 29.11 -31.02
CA ASN A 963 15.96 28.89 -31.07
C ASN A 963 15.62 27.47 -31.55
N TRP A 964 14.45 26.93 -31.18
CA TRP A 964 14.01 25.62 -31.69
C TRP A 964 13.93 25.56 -33.23
N SER A 965 13.71 26.70 -33.88
CA SER A 965 13.73 26.85 -35.35
C SER A 965 15.13 26.78 -35.98
N GLU A 966 16.19 27.00 -35.20
CA GLU A 966 17.59 26.99 -35.65
C GLU A 966 18.23 25.60 -35.51
N VAL A 967 17.49 24.66 -34.97
CA VAL A 967 17.94 23.31 -34.65
C VAL A 967 17.47 22.33 -35.72
N THR A 968 18.37 21.47 -36.20
CA THR A 968 18.07 20.46 -37.23
C THR A 968 18.09 19.04 -36.66
N ALA A 969 17.49 18.09 -37.38
CA ALA A 969 17.53 16.66 -37.04
C ALA A 969 18.98 16.13 -36.94
N GLU A 970 19.93 16.69 -37.68
CA GLU A 970 21.35 16.30 -37.61
C GLU A 970 22.00 16.65 -36.27
N ASN A 971 21.62 17.80 -35.71
CA ASN A 971 22.27 18.41 -34.55
C ASN A 971 21.49 18.25 -33.25
N HIS A 972 20.23 17.81 -33.28
CA HIS A 972 19.42 17.61 -32.09
C HIS A 972 18.50 16.41 -32.19
N PHE A 973 18.50 15.61 -31.13
CA PHE A 973 17.87 14.31 -31.15
C PHE A 973 16.33 14.36 -31.17
N LEU A 974 15.71 15.27 -30.40
CA LEU A 974 14.26 15.47 -30.46
C LEU A 974 13.75 15.83 -31.87
N MET A 975 14.50 16.66 -32.59
CA MET A 975 14.15 17.06 -33.96
C MET A 975 14.28 15.88 -34.94
N HIS A 976 15.20 14.95 -34.66
CA HIS A 976 15.30 13.69 -35.39
C HIS A 976 14.09 12.78 -35.14
N LEU A 977 13.68 12.60 -33.88
CA LEU A 977 12.48 11.81 -33.54
C LEU A 977 11.21 12.40 -34.14
N ALA A 978 11.09 13.73 -34.09
CA ALA A 978 9.98 14.49 -34.68
C ALA A 978 9.89 14.35 -36.22
N GLY A 979 10.91 13.84 -36.89
CA GLY A 979 11.00 13.73 -38.35
C GLY A 979 10.48 12.42 -38.97
N SER A 980 10.11 11.41 -38.16
CA SER A 980 9.68 10.10 -38.66
C SER A 980 8.50 9.52 -37.87
N ALA A 981 7.69 8.66 -38.49
CA ALA A 981 6.54 8.03 -37.83
C ALA A 981 6.96 7.14 -36.62
N ASP A 982 7.98 6.31 -36.81
CA ASP A 982 8.54 5.46 -35.75
C ASP A 982 9.13 6.32 -34.60
N GLY A 983 9.73 7.46 -34.94
CA GLY A 983 10.26 8.42 -33.97
C GLY A 983 9.15 9.12 -33.16
N ILE A 984 8.01 9.41 -33.78
CA ILE A 984 6.82 9.95 -33.09
C ILE A 984 6.20 8.91 -32.15
N SER A 985 6.15 7.63 -32.56
CA SER A 985 5.69 6.52 -31.71
C SER A 985 6.55 6.42 -30.44
N LEU A 986 7.87 6.35 -30.60
CA LEU A 986 8.81 6.32 -29.49
C LEU A 986 8.70 7.59 -28.62
N PHE A 987 8.56 8.76 -29.25
CA PHE A 987 8.33 10.03 -28.54
C PHE A 987 7.07 9.99 -27.68
N GLN A 988 5.97 9.43 -28.18
CA GLN A 988 4.73 9.28 -27.42
C GLN A 988 4.92 8.35 -26.22
N THR A 989 5.56 7.19 -26.41
CA THR A 989 5.90 6.26 -25.30
C THR A 989 6.74 6.96 -24.23
N ILE A 990 7.68 7.81 -24.63
CA ILE A 990 8.51 8.60 -23.70
C ILE A 990 7.68 9.66 -22.98
N VAL A 991 6.81 10.40 -23.68
CA VAL A 991 6.01 11.49 -23.10
C VAL A 991 4.90 10.99 -22.16
N ASP A 992 4.39 9.79 -22.40
CA ASP A 992 3.40 9.13 -21.54
C ASP A 992 4.04 8.44 -20.32
N SER A 993 5.38 8.33 -20.30
CA SER A 993 6.15 7.87 -19.14
C SER A 993 6.55 9.02 -18.20
N SER A 994 7.28 8.70 -17.13
CA SER A 994 7.80 9.69 -16.16
C SER A 994 8.83 10.70 -16.72
N PHE A 995 9.17 10.65 -18.02
CA PHE A 995 10.14 11.51 -18.73
C PHE A 995 9.62 12.86 -19.25
N PHE A 996 8.74 13.53 -18.50
CA PHE A 996 8.16 14.80 -18.95
C PHE A 996 8.97 16.09 -18.67
N PRO A 997 9.81 16.19 -17.61
CA PRO A 997 10.39 17.47 -17.19
C PRO A 997 11.22 18.27 -18.22
N GLY A 998 11.80 17.63 -19.24
CA GLY A 998 12.54 18.32 -20.30
C GLY A 998 11.66 19.20 -21.22
N MET A 999 10.34 18.97 -21.28
CA MET A 999 9.42 19.69 -22.18
C MET A 999 9.25 21.18 -21.84
N LYS A 1000 9.69 21.60 -20.66
CA LYS A 1000 9.56 22.99 -20.18
C LYS A 1000 10.82 23.84 -20.38
N LEU A 1001 11.84 23.28 -21.03
CA LEU A 1001 13.00 24.05 -21.46
C LEU A 1001 12.57 25.09 -22.49
N GLN A 1002 12.99 26.33 -22.25
CA GLN A 1002 12.74 27.45 -23.14
C GLN A 1002 13.99 27.70 -23.99
N ASP A 1003 13.77 28.00 -25.27
CA ASP A 1003 14.83 28.47 -26.16
C ASP A 1003 15.19 29.94 -25.89
N LYS A 1004 16.08 30.51 -26.71
CA LYS A 1004 16.50 31.91 -26.54
C LYS A 1004 15.35 32.91 -26.61
N SER A 1005 14.27 32.61 -27.34
CA SER A 1005 13.08 33.47 -27.46
C SER A 1005 12.00 33.13 -26.41
N GLY A 1006 12.32 32.30 -25.41
CA GLY A 1006 11.37 31.88 -24.39
C GLY A 1006 10.39 30.81 -24.87
N ASN A 1007 10.54 30.23 -26.05
CA ASN A 1007 9.60 29.22 -26.56
C ASN A 1007 9.94 27.84 -25.99
N THR A 1008 8.93 27.12 -25.50
CA THR A 1008 9.07 25.68 -25.22
C THR A 1008 8.89 24.86 -26.50
N PHE A 1009 9.21 23.56 -26.46
CA PHE A 1009 8.96 22.68 -27.60
C PHE A 1009 7.47 22.62 -28.00
N LEU A 1010 6.55 22.81 -27.05
CA LEU A 1010 5.11 22.96 -27.33
C LEU A 1010 4.80 24.26 -28.10
N HIS A 1011 5.44 25.38 -27.74
CA HIS A 1011 5.31 26.62 -28.51
C HIS A 1011 5.81 26.42 -29.93
N TRP A 1012 6.98 25.78 -30.10
CA TRP A 1012 7.52 25.46 -31.42
C TRP A 1012 6.59 24.56 -32.25
N ALA A 1013 6.01 23.51 -31.65
CA ALA A 1013 5.09 22.61 -32.34
C ALA A 1013 3.83 23.35 -32.83
N ILE A 1014 3.27 24.24 -32.00
CA ILE A 1014 2.11 25.07 -32.37
C ILE A 1014 2.51 26.09 -33.46
N GLU A 1015 3.66 26.74 -33.32
CA GLU A 1015 4.16 27.74 -34.28
C GLU A 1015 4.36 27.15 -35.68
N ASN A 1016 4.75 25.87 -35.76
CA ASN A 1016 5.03 25.13 -37.00
C ASN A 1016 3.88 24.21 -37.47
N ASN A 1017 2.66 24.35 -36.92
CA ASN A 1017 1.49 23.53 -37.26
C ASN A 1017 1.71 22.00 -37.13
N ARG A 1018 2.53 21.57 -36.18
CA ARG A 1018 2.76 20.16 -35.83
C ARG A 1018 1.72 19.66 -34.84
N GLU A 1019 0.48 19.48 -35.33
CA GLU A 1019 -0.65 19.03 -34.50
C GLU A 1019 -0.44 17.63 -33.90
N ASP A 1020 0.28 16.76 -34.60
CA ASP A 1020 0.68 15.43 -34.15
C ASP A 1020 1.48 15.48 -32.84
N LEU A 1021 2.53 16.31 -32.79
CA LEU A 1021 3.38 16.47 -31.60
C LEU A 1021 2.69 17.26 -30.50
N ALA A 1022 1.99 18.35 -30.87
CA ALA A 1022 1.29 19.18 -29.91
C ALA A 1022 0.21 18.38 -29.17
N SER A 1023 -0.54 17.55 -29.88
CA SER A 1023 -1.61 16.72 -29.29
C SER A 1023 -1.05 15.69 -28.31
N ILE A 1024 0.09 15.05 -28.61
CA ILE A 1024 0.78 14.13 -27.69
C ILE A 1024 1.14 14.85 -26.38
N ILE A 1025 1.76 16.03 -26.47
CA ILE A 1025 2.17 16.81 -25.29
C ILE A 1025 0.95 17.28 -24.48
N ILE A 1026 -0.11 17.77 -25.13
CA ILE A 1026 -1.32 18.28 -24.44
C ILE A 1026 -2.10 17.13 -23.76
N SER A 1027 -2.08 15.95 -24.37
CA SER A 1027 -2.79 14.76 -23.88
C SER A 1027 -2.06 14.10 -22.71
N SER A 1028 -0.74 14.25 -22.61
CA SER A 1028 0.06 13.72 -21.50
C SER A 1028 -0.46 14.13 -20.13
N ARG A 1029 -0.51 13.17 -19.20
CA ARG A 1029 -0.91 13.42 -17.80
C ARG A 1029 0.11 14.31 -17.08
N HIS A 1030 1.38 14.27 -17.49
CA HIS A 1030 2.48 14.99 -16.85
C HIS A 1030 2.58 16.47 -17.26
N ALA A 1031 1.99 16.85 -18.40
CA ALA A 1031 1.97 18.24 -18.89
C ALA A 1031 1.30 19.24 -17.95
N ALA A 1032 0.33 18.79 -17.15
CA ALA A 1032 -0.41 19.63 -16.22
C ALA A 1032 0.25 19.77 -14.83
N LEU A 1033 1.41 19.15 -14.59
CA LEU A 1033 2.04 19.12 -13.26
C LEU A 1033 3.01 20.30 -13.05
N PRO A 1034 2.88 21.07 -11.96
CA PRO A 1034 3.91 22.00 -11.52
C PRO A 1034 5.05 21.25 -10.79
N GLY A 1035 6.32 21.55 -11.11
CA GLY A 1035 7.45 21.24 -10.23
C GLY A 1035 8.21 19.90 -10.40
N GLY A 1036 8.22 19.29 -11.59
CA GLY A 1036 9.13 18.16 -11.90
C GLY A 1036 10.54 18.58 -12.35
N ASP A 1037 10.73 19.87 -12.63
CA ASP A 1037 11.83 20.35 -13.49
C ASP A 1037 12.98 20.99 -12.70
N ARG A 1038 12.90 21.00 -11.35
CA ARG A 1038 13.92 21.57 -10.45
C ARG A 1038 15.29 20.87 -10.54
N ILE A 1039 15.33 19.70 -11.19
CA ILE A 1039 16.52 18.87 -11.39
C ILE A 1039 17.27 19.28 -12.66
N ILE A 1040 16.62 19.98 -13.61
CA ILE A 1040 17.21 20.41 -14.88
C ILE A 1040 17.50 21.91 -14.83
N PRO A 1041 18.78 22.34 -14.89
CA PRO A 1041 19.13 23.76 -14.96
C PRO A 1041 18.47 24.44 -16.18
N GLY A 1042 17.72 25.53 -15.96
CA GLY A 1042 17.12 26.35 -17.01
C GLY A 1042 15.65 26.02 -17.39
N ALA A 1043 15.02 25.01 -16.79
CA ALA A 1043 13.62 24.66 -17.07
C ALA A 1043 12.62 25.58 -16.31
N ASN A 1044 11.50 25.92 -16.96
CA ASN A 1044 10.50 26.81 -16.37
C ASN A 1044 9.66 26.11 -15.28
N PRO A 1045 9.51 26.68 -14.07
CA PRO A 1045 8.79 26.05 -12.97
C PRO A 1045 7.26 26.04 -13.12
N LYS A 1046 6.70 26.79 -14.07
CA LYS A 1046 5.25 26.83 -14.33
C LYS A 1046 4.76 25.51 -14.95
N VAL A 1047 3.45 25.34 -14.99
CA VAL A 1047 2.81 24.32 -15.84
C VAL A 1047 3.09 24.69 -17.31
N ILE A 1048 3.40 23.71 -18.18
CA ILE A 1048 3.83 23.99 -19.56
C ILE A 1048 2.81 24.85 -20.33
N PHE A 1049 1.51 24.68 -20.05
CA PHE A 1049 0.41 25.44 -20.64
C PHE A 1049 0.35 26.91 -20.20
N ARG A 1050 1.06 27.29 -19.13
CA ARG A 1050 1.13 28.66 -18.58
C ARG A 1050 2.54 29.26 -18.67
N VAL A 1051 3.46 28.58 -19.36
CA VAL A 1051 4.77 29.15 -19.70
C VAL A 1051 4.55 30.19 -20.79
N THR A 1052 5.11 31.38 -20.62
CA THR A 1052 5.02 32.46 -21.60
C THR A 1052 6.36 32.60 -22.33
N ASN A 1053 6.32 32.84 -23.64
CA ASN A 1053 7.50 33.25 -24.39
C ASN A 1053 7.87 34.73 -24.13
N GLU A 1054 8.92 35.24 -24.76
CA GLU A 1054 9.35 36.65 -24.61
C GLU A 1054 8.30 37.67 -25.10
N LEU A 1055 7.34 37.25 -25.93
CA LEU A 1055 6.20 38.05 -26.36
C LEU A 1055 5.01 37.97 -25.40
N ASN A 1056 5.19 37.38 -24.22
CA ASN A 1056 4.15 37.12 -23.21
C ASN A 1056 2.98 36.24 -23.72
N GLN A 1057 3.19 35.44 -24.75
CA GLN A 1057 2.17 34.52 -25.26
C GLN A 1057 2.30 33.16 -24.58
N THR A 1058 1.19 32.61 -24.09
CA THR A 1058 1.09 31.21 -23.69
C THR A 1058 0.89 30.30 -24.92
N PRO A 1059 1.00 28.96 -24.78
CA PRO A 1059 0.62 28.04 -25.85
C PRO A 1059 -0.82 28.24 -26.35
N LEU A 1060 -1.75 28.63 -25.45
CA LEU A 1060 -3.13 28.92 -25.84
C LEU A 1060 -3.24 30.22 -26.63
N ASP A 1061 -2.54 31.28 -26.21
CA ASP A 1061 -2.51 32.55 -26.94
C ASP A 1061 -1.90 32.38 -28.32
N LEU A 1062 -0.82 31.59 -28.42
CA LEU A 1062 -0.17 31.26 -29.68
C LEU A 1062 -1.08 30.43 -30.59
N ALA A 1063 -1.77 29.42 -30.06
CA ALA A 1063 -2.73 28.60 -30.81
C ALA A 1063 -3.91 29.44 -31.31
N LYS A 1064 -4.41 30.39 -30.50
CA LYS A 1064 -5.45 31.36 -30.90
C LYS A 1064 -4.97 32.30 -32.00
N GLY A 1065 -3.75 32.82 -31.88
CA GLY A 1065 -3.13 33.68 -32.90
C GLY A 1065 -2.91 32.98 -34.24
N LYS A 1066 -2.72 31.66 -34.25
CA LYS A 1066 -2.51 30.83 -35.44
C LYS A 1066 -3.80 30.20 -36.01
N ASP A 1067 -4.95 30.43 -35.39
CA ASP A 1067 -6.22 29.75 -35.72
C ASP A 1067 -6.10 28.20 -35.72
N ALA A 1068 -5.39 27.65 -34.73
CA ALA A 1068 -5.19 26.20 -34.58
C ALA A 1068 -6.44 25.50 -34.02
N LYS A 1069 -7.47 25.35 -34.85
CA LYS A 1069 -8.83 24.90 -34.48
C LYS A 1069 -8.89 23.58 -33.69
N ASN A 1070 -7.95 22.67 -33.94
CA ASN A 1070 -7.92 21.37 -33.28
C ASN A 1070 -7.26 21.41 -31.89
N LEU A 1071 -6.33 22.34 -31.66
CA LEU A 1071 -5.56 22.44 -30.43
C LEU A 1071 -6.20 23.38 -29.39
N ILE A 1072 -6.91 24.42 -29.85
CA ILE A 1072 -7.57 25.40 -28.96
C ILE A 1072 -8.51 24.71 -27.95
N PRO A 1073 -9.45 23.81 -28.34
CA PRO A 1073 -10.35 23.17 -27.38
C PRO A 1073 -9.62 22.30 -26.36
N LEU A 1074 -8.52 21.65 -26.77
CA LEU A 1074 -7.72 20.80 -25.89
C LEU A 1074 -6.98 21.62 -24.83
N LEU A 1075 -6.41 22.76 -25.24
CA LEU A 1075 -5.72 23.69 -24.34
C LEU A 1075 -6.70 24.37 -23.37
N GLU A 1076 -7.86 24.82 -23.83
CA GLU A 1076 -8.91 25.42 -22.98
C GLU A 1076 -9.45 24.41 -21.96
N ALA A 1077 -9.68 23.17 -22.36
CA ALA A 1077 -10.11 22.11 -21.45
C ALA A 1077 -9.07 21.82 -20.36
N ARG A 1078 -7.77 21.86 -20.71
CA ARG A 1078 -6.68 21.70 -19.75
C ARG A 1078 -6.59 22.87 -18.78
N GLU A 1079 -6.69 24.10 -19.28
CA GLU A 1079 -6.65 25.31 -18.46
C GLU A 1079 -7.81 25.36 -17.45
N LYS A 1080 -9.03 25.03 -17.89
CA LYS A 1080 -10.21 24.95 -17.02
C LYS A 1080 -9.99 23.96 -15.86
N ARG A 1081 -9.47 22.76 -16.13
CA ARG A 1081 -9.20 21.75 -15.09
C ARG A 1081 -8.15 22.23 -14.09
N ILE A 1082 -7.13 22.95 -14.54
CA ILE A 1082 -6.10 23.52 -13.66
C ILE A 1082 -6.72 24.57 -12.74
N LEU A 1083 -7.55 25.47 -13.29
CA LEU A 1083 -8.22 26.52 -12.54
C LEU A 1083 -9.19 25.95 -11.50
N GLU A 1084 -9.98 24.93 -11.86
CA GLU A 1084 -10.87 24.21 -10.93
C GLU A 1084 -10.08 23.53 -9.79
N ALA A 1085 -8.91 22.96 -10.08
CA ALA A 1085 -8.05 22.36 -9.07
C ALA A 1085 -7.46 23.40 -8.11
N GLU A 1086 -7.10 24.58 -8.62
CA GLU A 1086 -6.62 25.71 -7.80
C GLU A 1086 -7.74 26.30 -6.93
N GLN A 1087 -8.93 26.48 -7.48
CA GLN A 1087 -10.11 26.94 -6.74
C GLN A 1087 -10.48 25.98 -5.60
N ARG A 1088 -10.45 24.66 -5.85
CA ARG A 1088 -10.66 23.64 -4.81
C ARG A 1088 -9.59 23.67 -3.71
N LYS A 1089 -8.35 24.03 -4.05
CA LYS A 1089 -7.27 24.22 -3.06
C LYS A 1089 -7.49 25.49 -2.24
N ALA A 1090 -7.88 26.59 -2.87
CA ALA A 1090 -8.15 27.87 -2.22
C ALA A 1090 -9.37 27.79 -1.28
N SER A 1091 -10.45 27.12 -1.68
CA SER A 1091 -11.63 26.91 -0.84
C SER A 1091 -11.36 26.04 0.40
N ARG A 1092 -10.30 25.22 0.38
CA ARG A 1092 -9.90 24.34 1.49
C ARG A 1092 -9.10 25.07 2.58
N TRP A 1093 -8.67 26.32 2.32
CA TRP A 1093 -7.84 27.13 3.23
C TRP A 1093 -8.50 28.46 3.65
N SER A 1094 -9.76 28.73 3.26
CA SER A 1094 -10.50 29.92 3.70
C SER A 1094 -11.21 29.68 5.04
N PRO A 1095 -11.05 30.55 6.05
CA PRO A 1095 -11.83 30.49 7.29
C PRO A 1095 -13.30 30.94 7.11
N TYR A 1096 -13.69 31.41 5.92
CA TYR A 1096 -15.06 31.83 5.62
C TYR A 1096 -15.53 31.24 4.27
N PRO A 1097 -16.38 30.19 4.27
CA PRO A 1097 -16.72 29.44 3.07
C PRO A 1097 -17.69 30.14 2.10
N ASN A 1098 -18.21 31.33 2.44
CA ASN A 1098 -19.28 32.00 1.68
C ASN A 1098 -18.90 33.36 1.05
N LEU A 1099 -17.64 33.82 1.15
CA LEU A 1099 -17.19 35.00 0.41
C LEU A 1099 -16.57 34.59 -0.92
N GLN A 1100 -17.15 35.01 -2.04
CA GLN A 1100 -16.47 35.00 -3.34
C GLN A 1100 -15.38 36.08 -3.32
N LEU A 1101 -14.18 35.72 -2.86
CA LEU A 1101 -13.00 36.57 -3.04
C LEU A 1101 -12.45 36.37 -4.45
N GLN A 1102 -12.32 37.44 -5.21
CA GLN A 1102 -11.49 37.42 -6.42
C GLN A 1102 -10.02 37.36 -5.99
N PRO A 1103 -9.20 36.48 -6.58
CA PRO A 1103 -7.79 36.37 -6.20
C PRO A 1103 -7.02 37.58 -6.73
N VAL A 1104 -6.63 38.49 -5.83
CA VAL A 1104 -5.56 39.45 -6.14
C VAL A 1104 -4.23 38.71 -5.98
N SER A 1105 -3.67 38.26 -7.09
CA SER A 1105 -2.39 37.54 -7.10
C SER A 1105 -1.23 38.54 -7.27
N ARG A 1106 -0.49 38.81 -6.20
CA ARG A 1106 0.88 39.35 -6.30
C ARG A 1106 1.83 38.42 -5.54
N VAL A 1107 2.79 37.87 -6.27
CA VAL A 1107 3.86 37.02 -5.72
C VAL A 1107 5.00 37.94 -5.28
N LEU A 1108 5.48 37.78 -4.05
CA LEU A 1108 6.60 38.54 -3.51
C LEU A 1108 7.93 37.85 -3.80
N PHE A 1109 8.94 38.63 -4.19
CA PHE A 1109 10.28 38.17 -4.52
C PHE A 1109 11.33 38.71 -3.52
N PRO A 1110 12.52 38.07 -3.42
CA PRO A 1110 13.60 38.57 -2.58
C PRO A 1110 14.09 39.93 -3.08
N GLY A 1111 13.86 40.99 -2.29
CA GLY A 1111 14.19 42.37 -2.63
C GLY A 1111 12.99 43.33 -2.58
N ASP A 1112 11.77 42.82 -2.47
CA ASP A 1112 10.58 43.65 -2.31
C ASP A 1112 10.56 44.33 -0.93
N ASP A 1113 10.30 45.65 -0.92
CA ASP A 1113 10.10 46.42 0.31
C ASP A 1113 8.73 46.06 0.91
N LEU A 1114 8.78 45.21 1.92
CA LEU A 1114 7.61 44.65 2.58
C LEU A 1114 6.68 45.74 3.13
N ASP A 1115 7.22 46.87 3.60
CA ASP A 1115 6.45 47.96 4.19
C ASP A 1115 5.73 48.80 3.13
N GLN A 1116 6.25 48.86 1.90
CA GLN A 1116 5.56 49.48 0.78
C GLN A 1116 4.40 48.60 0.28
N VAL A 1117 4.64 47.30 0.19
CA VAL A 1117 3.62 46.31 -0.22
C VAL A 1117 2.46 46.25 0.77
N LEU A 1118 2.76 46.28 2.07
CA LEU A 1118 1.73 46.25 3.12
C LEU A 1118 0.86 47.51 3.09
N ARG A 1119 1.45 48.69 2.83
CA ARG A 1119 0.70 49.96 2.68
C ARG A 1119 -0.18 49.99 1.42
N GLU A 1120 0.24 49.34 0.33
CA GLU A 1120 -0.59 49.19 -0.88
C GLU A 1120 -1.77 48.24 -0.68
N LEU A 1121 -1.63 47.25 0.20
CA LEU A 1121 -2.69 46.30 0.54
C LEU A 1121 -3.69 46.88 1.55
N GLU A 1122 -3.23 47.67 2.54
CA GLU A 1122 -4.10 48.36 3.50
C GLU A 1122 -5.04 49.39 2.83
N ASN A 1123 -4.62 50.01 1.72
CA ASN A 1123 -5.43 50.97 0.98
C ASN A 1123 -6.53 50.34 0.10
N LYS A 1124 -6.59 49.01 -0.04
CA LYS A 1124 -7.56 48.32 -0.91
C LYS A 1124 -8.75 47.69 -0.17
N GLY A 1125 -8.87 47.93 1.14
CA GLY A 1125 -9.96 47.40 1.97
C GLY A 1125 -9.77 45.93 2.34
N PRO A 1126 -10.61 45.40 3.26
CA PRO A 1126 -10.44 44.07 3.86
C PRO A 1126 -10.56 42.91 2.87
#